data_AF-A0A813KKT9-F1
#
_entry.id   AF-A0A813KKT9-F1
#
_cell.length_a   1.000
_cell.length_b   1.000
_cell.length_c   1.000
_cell.angle_alpha   90.00
_cell.angle_beta   90.00
_cell.angle_gamma   90.00
#
_symmetry.space_group_name_H-M   'P 1'
#
loop_
_entity.id
_entity.type
_entity.pdbx_description
1 polymer ?
#
loop_
_entity_poly.entity_id
_entity_poly.type
_entity_poly.pdbx_seq_one_letter_code
_entity_poly.pdbx_strand_id
1 'polypeptide(L)'
;MSSMSPSDYVTMLPATGSWQTLHTQLRQIAAEKAEKYKCSIAVGIRDGRGLRWEVAAGTADFQLSRPAAADDPFVLGSITKLFTGPAALQLVDRGVWSLDQAFAPLIDGMLNNAGRPKMAAKFGEAAERITLRHVLHMTSGLPDYDTSWNKGDPWRFTQYKQAQHNFGPLEIFDRLDDKLQFEPGSMQSYCSTGYVLLGLALAQQLLGPEGAWDVYDQTSVIPAALRERGEMVATRFPIRGPCANFTPEHGYDRMGPPVRPAEPGPRDAVDVWNMSCLGGWTAGNVVAPVRDIAAWTEALFGPEALVVSPAMQEVMRNTTAPIGSGSKDFYGIAAFNLTLASGLPWPQGEAWGHLGSTYGYQSISAFFPATNATVVVASNLEIREQDQPSDAAALVASLGAFLFGLDIGYIAPIMSCAGFKRDVAQLPDWSIDSATIAPGTLGFIVGIFSLGAIVTSFPTVSSYFLDVWGRRSSVILGSWIFLLGCGLQAGASSVARFLLGRFVTGISIGLLSSVVPLYQAEMSPPHLRGSLTVLYNLMITAGIFVAAIADQLLVQREGGWRIAIALQAVPAVFILTVMPLLPRSPRWLVQQGRQQEAEATLLELRAPQSCAGDPEQAQREAEARKELREIVAEHEADWAQSLGEGDGWDKVFSGRTGALVFLGASLQMLQQLVGMNAFMYFGPRIFSSFGLGANLLQTMLTGANFLATLPAVLLVESSGRRPLLVAGAAAMTGACFMLGSLGLRYMRHTDEGWVATDDSVGGAMVVLVFAFVMSFACTWGPVVWVYCAEIFPLKHRARCIGVTTMTNWVGNFVIAQFTPFLLDIAGFSTFFLFGFFCFLALLLALWLPETSGVPLEQIGHLFDAKLGSPLGVCKSLSASGYGAVNGLEDGRDANRAIY
;
A
#
# COMPACT_ATOMS: atom_id res chain seq x y z
N MET A 1 -8.07 28.00 -24.25
CA MET A 1 -7.48 29.22 -23.69
C MET A 1 -5.97 29.11 -23.87
N SER A 2 -5.47 29.75 -24.91
CA SER A 2 -4.06 29.87 -25.27
C SER A 2 -3.44 31.09 -24.59
N SER A 3 -2.12 31.02 -24.34
CA SER A 3 -1.21 32.05 -23.82
C SER A 3 -1.15 32.25 -22.29
N MET A 4 -0.38 31.39 -21.61
CA MET A 4 0.39 31.79 -20.43
C MET A 4 1.82 31.26 -20.60
N SER A 5 2.80 32.09 -20.27
CA SER A 5 4.22 31.82 -20.47
C SER A 5 4.81 31.09 -19.25
N PRO A 6 5.90 30.32 -19.39
CA PRO A 6 6.55 29.64 -18.25
C PRO A 6 7.01 30.59 -17.13
N SER A 7 7.15 31.90 -17.38
CA SER A 7 7.46 32.90 -16.35
C SER A 7 6.29 33.23 -15.41
N ASP A 8 5.05 32.84 -15.76
CA ASP A 8 3.87 33.12 -14.93
C ASP A 8 3.73 32.14 -13.74
N TYR A 9 4.59 31.11 -13.66
CA TYR A 9 4.65 30.15 -12.55
C TYR A 9 5.67 30.49 -11.45
N VAL A 10 6.44 31.58 -11.58
CA VAL A 10 7.56 31.89 -10.66
C VAL A 10 7.16 32.73 -9.43
N THR A 11 5.89 33.12 -9.28
CA THR A 11 5.42 33.89 -8.12
C THR A 11 4.50 33.09 -7.20
N MET A 12 5.06 32.11 -6.47
CA MET A 12 4.54 31.69 -5.17
C MET A 12 5.67 31.33 -4.20
N LEU A 13 6.60 32.27 -3.96
CA LEU A 13 7.15 32.42 -2.62
C LEU A 13 6.20 33.35 -1.88
N PRO A 14 5.53 32.87 -0.84
CA PRO A 14 4.38 33.60 -0.37
C PRO A 14 4.84 34.82 0.46
N ALA A 15 4.06 35.91 0.38
CA ALA A 15 4.36 37.18 1.07
C ALA A 15 4.53 36.95 2.58
N THR A 16 5.29 37.80 3.28
CA THR A 16 5.73 37.67 4.69
C THR A 16 4.72 37.13 5.72
N GLY A 17 3.40 37.23 5.51
CA GLY A 17 2.35 36.63 6.36
C GLY A 17 2.10 35.11 6.17
N SER A 18 2.62 34.50 5.11
CA SER A 18 2.39 33.09 4.74
C SER A 18 3.42 32.09 5.29
N TRP A 19 4.60 32.59 5.63
CA TRP A 19 5.68 31.78 6.19
C TRP A 19 5.40 31.33 7.62
N GLN A 20 4.64 32.11 8.39
CA GLN A 20 4.11 31.69 9.68
C GLN A 20 3.10 30.54 9.53
N THR A 21 2.30 30.54 8.46
CA THR A 21 1.38 29.45 8.12
C THR A 21 2.15 28.18 7.77
N LEU A 22 3.20 28.27 6.95
CA LEU A 22 4.04 27.12 6.58
C LEU A 22 4.77 26.54 7.81
N HIS A 23 5.33 27.39 8.66
CA HIS A 23 5.97 26.95 9.91
C HIS A 23 4.99 26.18 10.82
N THR A 24 3.77 26.70 10.99
CA THR A 24 2.72 26.02 11.76
C THR A 24 2.32 24.69 11.13
N GLN A 25 2.18 24.63 9.80
CA GLN A 25 1.87 23.40 9.07
C GLN A 25 2.98 22.36 9.19
N LEU A 26 4.26 22.75 9.04
CA LEU A 26 5.40 21.85 9.18
C LEU A 26 5.53 21.30 10.59
N ARG A 27 5.32 22.15 11.60
CA ARG A 27 5.30 21.72 13.00
C ARG A 27 4.15 20.73 13.27
N GLN A 28 2.98 20.98 12.69
CA GLN A 28 1.84 20.07 12.79
C GLN A 28 2.14 18.72 12.12
N ILE A 29 2.67 18.73 10.89
CA ILE A 29 3.05 17.51 10.17
C ILE A 29 4.11 16.73 10.97
N ALA A 30 5.14 17.40 11.47
CA ALA A 30 6.16 16.76 12.30
C ALA A 30 5.55 16.13 13.55
N ALA A 31 4.64 16.83 14.23
CA ALA A 31 3.95 16.31 15.42
C ALA A 31 3.03 15.12 15.11
N GLU A 32 2.25 15.18 14.03
CA GLU A 32 1.38 14.08 13.60
C GLU A 32 2.18 12.82 13.25
N LYS A 33 3.31 12.98 12.54
CA LYS A 33 4.19 11.87 12.17
C LYS A 33 4.92 11.31 13.39
N ALA A 34 5.47 12.17 14.24
CA ALA A 34 6.11 11.77 15.49
C ALA A 34 5.16 10.97 16.39
N GLU A 35 3.90 11.40 16.50
CA GLU A 35 2.88 10.69 17.29
C GLU A 35 2.47 9.37 16.65
N LYS A 36 2.28 9.34 15.33
CA LYS A 36 1.95 8.11 14.57
C LYS A 36 3.02 7.04 14.76
N TYR A 37 4.28 7.42 14.64
CA TYR A 37 5.40 6.49 14.64
C TYR A 37 6.02 6.28 16.02
N LYS A 38 5.62 7.09 17.02
CA LYS A 38 6.22 7.12 18.36
C LYS A 38 7.74 7.30 18.25
N CYS A 39 8.14 8.44 17.69
CA CYS A 39 9.53 8.85 17.51
C CYS A 39 9.69 10.36 17.71
N SER A 40 10.92 10.87 17.66
CA SER A 40 11.27 12.26 17.40
C SER A 40 11.47 12.50 15.91
N ILE A 41 11.10 13.69 15.45
CA ILE A 41 11.33 14.18 14.10
C ILE A 41 11.80 15.63 14.18
N ALA A 42 12.89 15.93 13.48
CA ALA A 42 13.39 17.28 13.26
C ALA A 42 13.36 17.64 11.77
N VAL A 43 13.00 18.88 11.44
CA VAL A 43 12.96 19.41 10.08
C VAL A 43 13.66 20.77 10.04
N GLY A 44 14.65 20.89 9.16
CA GLY A 44 15.36 22.13 8.88
C GLY A 44 15.10 22.59 7.44
N ILE A 45 14.73 23.87 7.27
CA ILE A 45 14.58 24.48 5.94
C ILE A 45 15.45 25.73 5.86
N ARG A 46 16.25 25.80 4.81
CA ARG A 46 17.15 26.91 4.51
C ARG A 46 16.94 27.38 3.07
N ASP A 47 17.09 28.68 2.84
CA ASP A 47 17.13 29.24 1.49
C ASP A 47 18.32 30.20 1.37
N GLY A 48 18.53 30.75 0.16
CA GLY A 48 19.63 31.67 -0.14
C GLY A 48 19.71 32.97 0.68
N ARG A 49 18.91 33.17 1.73
CA ARG A 49 19.10 34.23 2.74
C ARG A 49 19.37 33.69 4.16
N GLY A 50 19.65 32.40 4.31
CA GLY A 50 19.95 31.73 5.58
C GLY A 50 18.85 30.77 6.07
N LEU A 51 19.06 30.19 7.26
CA LEU A 51 18.10 29.28 7.88
C LEU A 51 16.75 29.98 8.06
N ARG A 52 15.68 29.35 7.57
CA ARG A 52 14.33 29.89 7.65
C ARG A 52 13.56 29.32 8.83
N TRP A 53 13.57 28.01 8.97
CA TRP A 53 12.86 27.30 10.03
C TRP A 53 13.62 26.07 10.49
N GLU A 54 13.49 25.79 11.77
CA GLU A 54 13.97 24.58 12.44
C GLU A 54 12.84 24.17 13.39
N VAL A 55 12.26 22.98 13.17
CA VAL A 55 11.19 22.45 14.02
C VAL A 55 11.55 21.05 14.47
N ALA A 56 11.25 20.74 15.73
CA ALA A 56 11.29 19.37 16.24
C ALA A 56 9.95 19.04 16.91
N ALA A 57 9.58 17.76 16.84
CA ALA A 57 8.40 17.22 17.50
C ALA A 57 8.64 15.77 17.93
N GLY A 58 7.88 15.32 18.92
CA GLY A 58 7.98 13.95 19.44
C GLY A 58 8.90 13.80 20.64
N THR A 59 9.31 12.56 20.87
CA THR A 59 10.04 12.14 22.08
C THR A 59 11.44 11.67 21.71
N ALA A 60 12.43 12.37 22.24
CA ALA A 60 13.84 12.08 22.04
C ALA A 60 14.37 10.98 22.95
N ASP A 61 13.79 10.86 24.15
CA ASP A 61 14.06 9.79 25.11
C ASP A 61 12.75 9.36 25.75
N PHE A 62 12.32 8.13 25.46
CA PHE A 62 11.07 7.55 25.98
C PHE A 62 11.16 7.17 27.46
N GLN A 63 12.34 6.91 28.01
CA GLN A 63 12.51 6.56 29.42
C GLN A 63 12.31 7.80 30.31
N LEU A 64 12.92 8.92 29.93
CA LEU A 64 12.78 10.19 30.66
C LEU A 64 11.63 11.06 30.16
N SER A 65 10.90 10.61 29.13
CA SER A 65 9.88 11.42 28.44
C SER A 65 10.42 12.78 27.98
N ARG A 66 11.69 12.83 27.56
CA ARG A 66 12.34 14.06 27.08
C ARG A 66 11.76 14.42 25.71
N PRO A 67 11.19 15.61 25.53
CA PRO A 67 10.76 16.07 24.21
C PRO A 67 11.99 16.35 23.32
N ALA A 68 11.83 16.14 22.02
CA ALA A 68 12.83 16.51 21.04
C ALA A 68 13.00 18.03 20.93
N ALA A 69 14.23 18.51 20.89
CA ALA A 69 14.56 19.91 20.69
C ALA A 69 15.03 20.16 19.25
N ALA A 70 14.78 21.37 18.75
CA ALA A 70 15.12 21.76 17.39
C ALA A 70 16.64 21.70 17.15
N ASP A 71 17.43 22.04 18.16
CA ASP A 71 18.88 22.07 18.15
C ASP A 71 19.54 20.76 18.60
N ASP A 72 18.75 19.72 18.88
CA ASP A 72 19.29 18.41 19.22
C ASP A 72 20.05 17.84 18.00
N PRO A 73 21.30 17.39 18.17
CA PRO A 73 22.04 16.76 17.09
C PRO A 73 21.52 15.35 16.85
N PHE A 74 21.25 14.98 15.60
CA PHE A 74 20.85 13.63 15.22
C PHE A 74 22.07 12.84 14.73
N VAL A 75 22.07 11.52 14.91
CA VAL A 75 23.00 10.65 14.20
C VAL A 75 22.49 10.47 12.78
N LEU A 76 23.24 10.98 11.82
CA LEU A 76 22.85 10.99 10.42
C LEU A 76 23.77 10.00 9.73
N GLY A 77 23.24 8.84 9.36
CA GLY A 77 23.98 7.73 8.78
C GLY A 77 24.70 8.10 7.49
N SER A 78 24.24 7.61 6.35
CA SER A 78 24.94 7.82 5.07
C SER A 78 25.01 9.27 4.56
N ILE A 79 24.38 10.25 5.23
CA ILE A 79 24.59 11.68 4.95
C ILE A 79 26.07 12.08 5.08
N THR A 80 26.86 11.36 5.89
CA THR A 80 28.33 11.53 5.97
C THR A 80 29.02 11.50 4.61
N LYS A 81 28.50 10.75 3.64
CA LYS A 81 29.09 10.66 2.29
C LYS A 81 29.07 12.00 1.54
N LEU A 82 28.13 12.89 1.87
CA LEU A 82 28.11 14.28 1.39
C LEU A 82 29.26 15.13 1.94
N PHE A 83 30.06 14.62 2.88
CA PHE A 83 31.29 15.26 3.36
C PHE A 83 32.52 14.58 2.76
N THR A 84 32.59 13.25 2.84
CA THR A 84 33.73 12.48 2.37
C THR A 84 33.93 12.56 0.85
N GLY A 85 32.85 12.48 0.07
CA GLY A 85 32.93 12.59 -1.39
C GLY A 85 33.44 13.96 -1.84
N PRO A 86 32.85 15.08 -1.36
CA PRO A 86 33.35 16.42 -1.64
C PRO A 86 34.80 16.66 -1.17
N ALA A 87 35.27 16.04 -0.07
CA ALA A 87 36.67 16.13 0.32
C ALA A 87 37.62 15.57 -0.77
N ALA A 88 37.24 14.45 -1.40
CA ALA A 88 37.97 13.92 -2.55
C ALA A 88 37.86 14.83 -3.79
N LEU A 89 36.67 15.38 -4.05
CA LEU A 89 36.47 16.32 -5.16
C LEU A 89 37.26 17.61 -4.99
N GLN A 90 37.49 18.11 -3.78
CA GLN A 90 38.39 19.25 -3.54
C GLN A 90 39.83 18.96 -3.96
N LEU A 91 40.30 17.72 -3.82
CA LEU A 91 41.61 17.31 -4.31
C LEU A 91 41.64 17.18 -5.83
N VAL A 92 40.54 16.75 -6.44
CA VAL A 92 40.38 16.75 -7.92
C VAL A 92 40.38 18.17 -8.47
N ASP A 93 39.65 19.08 -7.83
CA ASP A 93 39.53 20.49 -8.23
C ASP A 93 40.89 21.21 -8.18
N ARG A 94 41.76 20.82 -7.22
CA ARG A 94 43.15 21.32 -7.09
C ARG A 94 44.14 20.61 -8.02
N GLY A 95 43.70 19.63 -8.81
CA GLY A 95 44.57 18.82 -9.68
C GLY A 95 45.51 17.87 -8.93
N VAL A 96 45.28 17.63 -7.64
CA VAL A 96 46.06 16.67 -6.83
C VAL A 96 45.65 15.24 -7.20
N TRP A 97 44.35 15.02 -7.37
CA TRP A 97 43.75 13.75 -7.79
C TRP A 97 43.07 13.89 -9.15
N SER A 98 42.84 12.77 -9.82
CA SER A 98 41.98 12.69 -11.01
C SER A 98 40.86 11.68 -10.76
N LEU A 99 39.67 11.94 -11.29
CA LEU A 99 38.54 11.01 -11.19
C LEU A 99 38.86 9.65 -11.83
N ASP A 100 39.62 9.65 -12.92
CA ASP A 100 39.89 8.44 -13.70
C ASP A 100 41.22 7.77 -13.32
N GLN A 101 41.89 8.25 -12.25
CA GLN A 101 43.09 7.58 -11.72
C GLN A 101 42.73 6.28 -11.00
N ALA A 102 43.66 5.31 -11.02
CA ALA A 102 43.52 4.07 -10.27
C ALA A 102 43.41 4.35 -8.76
N PHE A 103 42.48 3.68 -8.09
CA PHE A 103 42.18 3.89 -6.68
C PHE A 103 43.16 3.16 -5.74
N ALA A 104 43.63 1.96 -6.10
CA ALA A 104 44.50 1.15 -5.26
C ALA A 104 45.78 1.87 -4.77
N PRO A 105 46.52 2.62 -5.62
CA PRO A 105 47.70 3.37 -5.17
C PRO A 105 47.40 4.42 -4.07
N LEU A 106 46.16 4.90 -3.97
CA LEU A 106 45.76 5.90 -2.98
C LEU A 106 45.64 5.31 -1.56
N ILE A 107 45.55 3.97 -1.43
CA ILE A 107 45.29 3.29 -0.13
C ILE A 107 46.28 2.16 0.21
N ASP A 108 46.92 1.56 -0.80
CA ASP A 108 47.78 0.38 -0.61
C ASP A 108 48.95 0.62 0.35
N GLY A 109 49.42 1.86 0.48
CA GLY A 109 50.49 2.23 1.41
C GLY A 109 50.08 2.01 2.86
N MET A 110 48.90 2.54 3.23
CA MET A 110 48.35 2.44 4.58
C MET A 110 47.87 1.02 4.89
N LEU A 111 47.32 0.30 3.90
CA LEU A 111 46.99 -1.13 4.04
C LEU A 111 48.25 -1.97 4.33
N ASN A 112 49.30 -1.78 3.52
CA ASN A 112 50.55 -2.52 3.69
C ASN A 112 51.23 -2.20 5.02
N ASN A 113 51.24 -0.93 5.45
CA ASN A 113 51.77 -0.54 6.75
C ASN A 113 50.98 -1.15 7.92
N ALA A 114 49.67 -1.31 7.77
CA ALA A 114 48.82 -2.03 8.72
C ALA A 114 48.94 -3.57 8.64
N GLY A 115 49.83 -4.10 7.80
CA GLY A 115 50.02 -5.54 7.60
C GLY A 115 48.82 -6.21 6.93
N ARG A 116 48.14 -5.52 6.01
CA ARG A 116 46.99 -6.01 5.23
C ARG A 116 47.33 -6.16 3.75
N PRO A 117 46.68 -7.10 3.04
CA PRO A 117 46.90 -7.25 1.61
C PRO A 117 46.52 -5.99 0.85
N LYS A 118 47.26 -5.70 -0.22
CA LYS A 118 46.89 -4.69 -1.21
C LYS A 118 45.55 -5.03 -1.86
N MET A 119 44.90 -4.04 -2.46
CA MET A 119 43.60 -4.20 -3.12
C MET A 119 43.59 -5.35 -4.14
N ALA A 120 44.60 -5.42 -5.02
CA ALA A 120 44.70 -6.48 -6.03
C ALA A 120 44.87 -7.88 -5.42
N ALA A 121 45.59 -7.98 -4.30
CA ALA A 121 45.78 -9.23 -3.60
C ALA A 121 44.52 -9.69 -2.85
N LYS A 122 43.72 -8.74 -2.33
CA LYS A 122 42.47 -9.06 -1.63
C LYS A 122 41.32 -9.36 -2.58
N PHE A 123 41.12 -8.56 -3.63
CA PHE A 123 39.91 -8.63 -4.48
C PHE A 123 40.18 -9.18 -5.90
N GLY A 124 41.43 -9.52 -6.22
CA GLY A 124 41.87 -9.99 -7.54
C GLY A 124 42.38 -8.87 -8.45
N GLU A 125 43.01 -9.23 -9.56
CA GLU A 125 43.63 -8.29 -10.51
C GLU A 125 42.66 -7.24 -11.06
N ALA A 126 41.36 -7.56 -11.17
CA ALA A 126 40.34 -6.61 -11.61
C ALA A 126 40.24 -5.36 -10.70
N ALA A 127 40.65 -5.46 -9.43
CA ALA A 127 40.64 -4.33 -8.50
C ALA A 127 41.62 -3.22 -8.89
N GLU A 128 42.64 -3.51 -9.70
CA GLU A 128 43.55 -2.49 -10.24
C GLU A 128 42.83 -1.55 -11.22
N ARG A 129 41.70 -1.97 -11.81
CA ARG A 129 40.87 -1.17 -12.72
C ARG A 129 39.87 -0.27 -11.99
N ILE A 130 39.77 -0.36 -10.66
CA ILE A 130 38.90 0.54 -9.89
C ILE A 130 39.50 1.94 -9.93
N THR A 131 38.71 2.92 -10.36
CA THR A 131 39.10 4.33 -10.37
C THR A 131 38.46 5.09 -9.22
N LEU A 132 38.96 6.30 -8.93
CA LEU A 132 38.31 7.19 -7.95
C LEU A 132 36.84 7.47 -8.31
N ARG A 133 36.54 7.63 -9.61
CA ARG A 133 35.19 7.76 -10.16
C ARG A 133 34.35 6.55 -9.80
N HIS A 134 34.88 5.33 -9.98
CA HIS A 134 34.15 4.12 -9.64
C HIS A 134 33.75 4.07 -8.16
N VAL A 135 34.62 4.51 -7.26
CA VAL A 135 34.32 4.59 -5.82
C VAL A 135 33.27 5.65 -5.52
N LEU A 136 33.45 6.88 -6.02
CA LEU A 136 32.52 7.99 -5.76
C LEU A 136 31.13 7.77 -6.37
N HIS A 137 31.06 7.04 -7.48
CA HIS A 137 29.85 6.77 -8.25
C HIS A 137 29.19 5.42 -7.91
N MET A 138 29.69 4.69 -6.90
CA MET A 138 29.15 3.38 -6.50
C MET A 138 29.18 2.34 -7.64
N THR A 139 30.25 2.32 -8.45
CA THR A 139 30.44 1.40 -9.59
C THR A 139 31.73 0.59 -9.49
N SER A 140 32.34 0.51 -8.30
CA SER A 140 33.63 -0.15 -8.08
C SER A 140 33.58 -1.67 -8.05
N GLY A 141 32.40 -2.26 -7.79
CA GLY A 141 32.27 -3.70 -7.55
C GLY A 141 32.78 -4.15 -6.17
N LEU A 142 33.15 -3.22 -5.28
CA LEU A 142 33.60 -3.57 -3.92
C LEU A 142 32.43 -4.16 -3.11
N PRO A 143 32.68 -5.23 -2.32
CA PRO A 143 31.67 -5.76 -1.41
C PRO A 143 31.35 -4.74 -0.31
N ASP A 144 30.06 -4.60 0.03
CA ASP A 144 29.63 -3.69 1.08
C ASP A 144 29.57 -4.37 2.45
N TYR A 145 30.07 -3.70 3.48
CA TYR A 145 29.96 -4.14 4.87
C TYR A 145 28.64 -3.70 5.50
N ASP A 146 28.02 -2.65 4.96
CA ASP A 146 26.82 -2.00 5.48
C ASP A 146 25.57 -2.58 4.83
N THR A 147 25.19 -3.78 5.27
CA THR A 147 23.93 -4.42 4.89
C THR A 147 22.81 -4.13 5.88
N SER A 148 22.88 -3.00 6.61
CA SER A 148 21.95 -2.58 7.66
C SER A 148 20.49 -2.41 7.20
N TRP A 149 20.20 -2.60 5.92
CA TRP A 149 18.86 -2.64 5.33
C TRP A 149 18.20 -4.04 5.43
N ASN A 150 18.97 -5.10 5.73
CA ASN A 150 18.51 -6.49 5.77
C ASN A 150 18.13 -6.94 7.19
N LYS A 151 16.91 -7.49 7.35
CA LYS A 151 16.53 -8.20 8.58
C LYS A 151 17.41 -9.45 8.66
N GLY A 152 18.15 -9.57 9.75
CA GLY A 152 19.00 -10.74 9.99
C GLY A 152 20.47 -10.55 9.61
N ASP A 153 20.90 -9.34 9.26
CA ASP A 153 22.29 -9.01 8.96
C ASP A 153 23.24 -9.51 10.09
N PRO A 154 24.17 -10.46 9.78
CA PRO A 154 25.17 -10.91 10.74
C PRO A 154 26.00 -9.77 11.32
N TRP A 155 26.23 -8.71 10.54
CA TRP A 155 26.96 -7.52 10.96
C TRP A 155 26.17 -6.71 11.99
N ARG A 156 24.88 -6.40 11.73
CA ARG A 156 23.98 -5.79 12.72
C ARG A 156 23.97 -6.59 14.04
N PHE A 157 23.83 -7.92 13.98
CA PHE A 157 23.89 -8.76 15.19
C PHE A 157 25.25 -8.75 15.88
N THR A 158 26.34 -8.68 15.13
CA THR A 158 27.69 -8.58 15.67
C THR A 158 27.86 -7.27 16.42
N GLN A 159 27.37 -6.17 15.85
CA GLN A 159 27.36 -4.87 16.50
C GLN A 159 26.49 -4.88 17.77
N TYR A 160 25.32 -5.50 17.76
CA TYR A 160 24.52 -5.66 18.98
C TYR A 160 25.25 -6.46 20.08
N LYS A 161 25.90 -7.58 19.71
CA LYS A 161 26.68 -8.38 20.67
C LYS A 161 27.90 -7.63 21.21
N GLN A 162 28.47 -6.74 20.40
CA GLN A 162 29.65 -5.95 20.72
C GLN A 162 29.31 -4.45 20.71
N ALA A 163 28.21 -4.07 21.38
CA ALA A 163 27.63 -2.73 21.30
C ALA A 163 28.62 -1.58 21.52
N GLN A 164 29.64 -1.77 22.37
CA GLN A 164 30.64 -0.75 22.70
C GLN A 164 31.90 -0.79 21.83
N HIS A 165 32.04 -1.79 20.95
CA HIS A 165 33.24 -1.96 20.14
C HIS A 165 33.23 -1.02 18.94
N ASN A 166 34.32 -0.27 18.76
CA ASN A 166 34.46 0.67 17.64
C ASN A 166 35.10 -0.05 16.45
N PHE A 167 34.26 -0.54 15.53
CA PHE A 167 34.70 -1.22 14.32
C PHE A 167 35.38 -0.26 13.34
N GLY A 168 36.70 -0.18 13.41
CA GLY A 168 37.51 0.71 12.54
C GLY A 168 37.56 0.28 11.07
N PRO A 169 37.98 1.16 10.15
CA PRO A 169 38.04 0.91 8.71
C PRO A 169 38.92 -0.30 8.33
N LEU A 170 40.03 -0.52 9.02
CA LEU A 170 40.90 -1.69 8.78
C LEU A 170 40.24 -3.00 9.22
N GLU A 171 39.45 -2.96 10.31
CA GLU A 171 38.71 -4.13 10.80
C GLU A 171 37.50 -4.43 9.91
N ILE A 172 36.86 -3.39 9.37
CA ILE A 172 35.84 -3.53 8.33
C ILE A 172 36.46 -4.18 7.09
N PHE A 173 37.62 -3.68 6.63
CA PHE A 173 38.34 -4.24 5.48
C PHE A 173 38.65 -5.74 5.65
N ASP A 174 39.07 -6.16 6.84
CA ASP A 174 39.38 -7.57 7.13
C ASP A 174 38.16 -8.49 6.99
N ARG A 175 36.95 -7.98 7.20
CA ARG A 175 35.70 -8.76 7.14
C ARG A 175 35.04 -8.79 5.78
N LEU A 176 35.54 -8.01 4.82
CA LEU A 176 35.02 -8.00 3.46
C LEU A 176 35.35 -9.29 2.73
N ASP A 177 34.44 -9.72 1.86
CA ASP A 177 34.68 -10.80 0.89
C ASP A 177 35.94 -10.53 0.05
N ASP A 178 36.72 -11.58 -0.22
CA ASP A 178 37.98 -11.50 -0.97
C ASP A 178 37.79 -11.48 -2.50
N LYS A 179 36.72 -10.84 -2.98
CA LYS A 179 36.44 -10.69 -4.42
C LYS A 179 35.55 -9.50 -4.71
N LEU A 180 35.67 -8.96 -5.92
CA LEU A 180 34.70 -8.00 -6.45
C LEU A 180 33.36 -8.70 -6.75
N GLN A 181 32.27 -7.99 -6.50
CA GLN A 181 30.92 -8.43 -6.81
C GLN A 181 30.61 -8.37 -8.32
N PHE A 182 31.25 -7.43 -9.02
CA PHE A 182 31.13 -7.24 -10.46
C PHE A 182 32.33 -6.45 -11.01
N GLU A 183 32.45 -6.41 -12.33
CA GLU A 183 33.54 -5.69 -13.00
C GLU A 183 33.42 -4.17 -12.80
N PRO A 184 34.50 -3.45 -12.42
CA PRO A 184 34.44 -2.01 -12.19
C PRO A 184 33.87 -1.26 -13.41
N GLY A 185 32.87 -0.41 -13.17
CA GLY A 185 32.16 0.37 -14.18
C GLY A 185 31.03 -0.36 -14.91
N SER A 186 30.86 -1.68 -14.71
CA SER A 186 29.84 -2.47 -15.41
C SER A 186 28.43 -2.34 -14.84
N MET A 187 28.30 -2.05 -13.55
CA MET A 187 27.04 -1.90 -12.81
C MET A 187 27.19 -0.83 -11.72
N GLN A 188 26.09 -0.20 -11.33
CA GLN A 188 26.02 0.63 -10.11
C GLN A 188 25.40 -0.18 -8.98
N SER A 189 26.10 -0.28 -7.85
CA SER A 189 25.60 -0.88 -6.62
C SER A 189 26.09 -0.05 -5.43
N TYR A 190 25.15 0.41 -4.62
CA TYR A 190 25.44 1.24 -3.45
C TYR A 190 26.43 0.53 -2.52
N CYS A 191 27.52 1.22 -2.14
CA CYS A 191 28.64 0.61 -1.43
C CYS A 191 29.21 1.57 -0.38
N SER A 192 28.81 1.40 0.88
CA SER A 192 29.39 2.13 2.02
C SER A 192 30.87 1.80 2.20
N THR A 193 31.32 0.56 1.97
CA THR A 193 32.75 0.19 1.98
C THR A 193 33.60 1.12 1.12
N GLY A 194 33.13 1.47 -0.09
CA GLY A 194 33.85 2.39 -0.97
C GLY A 194 34.20 3.71 -0.28
N TYR A 195 33.27 4.25 0.52
CA TYR A 195 33.48 5.49 1.28
C TYR A 195 34.34 5.32 2.53
N VAL A 196 34.33 4.13 3.15
CA VAL A 196 35.30 3.77 4.20
C VAL A 196 36.73 3.80 3.64
N LEU A 197 36.94 3.15 2.49
CA LEU A 197 38.25 3.11 1.84
C LEU A 197 38.66 4.47 1.28
N LEU A 198 37.71 5.27 0.80
CA LEU A 198 37.97 6.66 0.42
C LEU A 198 38.47 7.49 1.61
N GLY A 199 37.95 7.22 2.81
CA GLY A 199 38.46 7.76 4.06
C GLY A 199 39.93 7.42 4.31
N LEU A 200 40.31 6.16 4.13
CA LEU A 200 41.71 5.73 4.22
C LEU A 200 42.59 6.41 3.16
N ALA A 201 42.07 6.62 1.95
CA ALA A 201 42.79 7.33 0.88
C ALA A 201 43.07 8.78 1.27
N LEU A 202 42.07 9.46 1.83
CA LEU A 202 42.19 10.84 2.33
C LEU A 202 43.15 10.91 3.52
N ALA A 203 43.08 9.95 4.44
CA ALA A 203 43.99 9.83 5.58
C ALA A 203 45.44 9.62 5.11
N GLN A 204 45.67 8.70 4.15
CA GLN A 204 47.00 8.47 3.57
C GLN A 204 47.54 9.71 2.86
N GLN A 205 46.70 10.43 2.12
CA GLN A 205 47.08 11.66 1.44
C GLN A 205 47.50 12.76 2.42
N LEU A 206 46.86 12.82 3.60
CA LEU A 206 47.13 13.85 4.61
C LEU A 206 48.29 13.47 5.54
N LEU A 207 48.36 12.21 5.97
CA LEU A 207 49.22 11.74 7.06
C LEU A 207 50.37 10.84 6.58
N GLY A 208 50.34 10.41 5.32
CA GLY A 208 51.26 9.42 4.77
C GLY A 208 50.88 7.96 5.12
N PRO A 209 51.61 6.97 4.57
CA PRO A 209 51.34 5.54 4.79
C PRO A 209 51.48 5.07 6.25
N GLU A 210 52.31 5.75 7.04
CA GLU A 210 52.55 5.45 8.46
C GLU A 210 51.53 6.12 9.40
N GLY A 211 50.67 6.98 8.86
CA GLY A 211 49.65 7.70 9.63
C GLY A 211 48.58 6.79 10.20
N ALA A 212 48.10 7.10 11.40
CA ALA A 212 46.97 6.40 12.00
C ALA A 212 45.64 6.96 11.45
N TRP A 213 44.76 6.09 10.98
CA TRP A 213 43.49 6.48 10.34
C TRP A 213 42.58 7.28 11.28
N ASP A 214 42.62 7.01 12.58
CA ASP A 214 41.78 7.63 13.61
C ASP A 214 42.24 9.04 14.01
N VAL A 215 43.34 9.52 13.42
CA VAL A 215 43.79 10.92 13.51
C VAL A 215 43.17 11.78 12.40
N TYR A 216 42.65 11.18 11.33
CA TYR A 216 42.03 11.93 10.24
C TYR A 216 40.68 12.53 10.67
N ASP A 217 40.63 13.86 10.74
CA ASP A 217 39.44 14.62 11.09
C ASP A 217 38.71 15.16 9.84
N GLN A 218 37.50 14.65 9.63
CA GLN A 218 36.62 15.06 8.54
C GLN A 218 36.12 16.50 8.68
N THR A 219 36.19 17.14 9.85
CA THR A 219 35.79 18.56 9.98
C THR A 219 36.59 19.47 9.04
N SER A 220 37.80 19.06 8.63
CA SER A 220 38.66 19.78 7.70
C SER A 220 38.01 20.11 6.35
N VAL A 221 36.98 19.37 5.92
CA VAL A 221 36.23 19.65 4.68
C VAL A 221 35.30 20.86 4.82
N ILE A 222 34.93 21.24 6.06
CA ILE A 222 34.00 22.34 6.33
C ILE A 222 34.68 23.68 5.98
N PRO A 223 34.13 24.47 5.03
CA PRO A 223 34.69 25.75 4.64
C PRO A 223 34.84 26.71 5.81
N ALA A 224 35.93 27.48 5.83
CA ALA A 224 36.17 28.52 6.84
C ALA A 224 35.00 29.52 6.91
N ALA A 225 34.40 29.87 5.77
CA ALA A 225 33.25 30.76 5.70
C ALA A 225 32.03 30.29 6.51
N LEU A 226 31.75 28.98 6.58
CA LEU A 226 30.66 28.46 7.41
C LEU A 226 31.00 28.59 8.90
N ARG A 227 32.25 28.29 9.28
CA ARG A 227 32.72 28.42 10.66
C ARG A 227 32.71 29.88 11.14
N GLU A 228 33.12 30.81 10.27
CA GLU A 228 33.09 32.27 10.54
C GLU A 228 31.65 32.79 10.71
N ARG A 229 30.68 32.19 10.01
CA ARG A 229 29.24 32.47 10.18
C ARG A 229 28.65 31.82 11.45
N GLY A 230 29.44 31.06 12.22
CA GLY A 230 28.97 30.31 13.38
C GLY A 230 28.08 29.11 13.01
N GLU A 231 28.14 28.66 11.76
CA GLU A 231 27.42 27.48 11.26
C GLU A 231 28.31 26.23 11.39
N MET A 232 27.70 25.04 11.41
CA MET A 232 28.40 23.75 11.55
C MET A 232 29.10 23.54 12.91
N VAL A 233 28.81 24.39 13.90
CA VAL A 233 29.49 24.38 15.22
C VAL A 233 29.11 23.18 16.07
N ALA A 234 27.92 22.59 15.85
CA ALA A 234 27.45 21.42 16.57
C ALA A 234 27.77 20.10 15.83
N THR A 235 28.23 20.19 14.58
CA THR A 235 28.58 19.03 13.76
C THR A 235 29.82 18.32 14.29
N ARG A 236 29.73 17.00 14.47
CA ARG A 236 30.83 16.13 14.94
C ARG A 236 30.94 14.90 14.04
N PHE A 237 32.15 14.38 13.90
CA PHE A 237 32.44 13.10 13.25
C PHE A 237 32.98 12.14 14.32
N PRO A 238 32.12 11.29 14.89
CA PRO A 238 32.52 10.35 15.94
C PRO A 238 33.58 9.36 15.46
N ILE A 239 34.64 9.20 16.27
CA ILE A 239 35.70 8.20 16.01
C ILE A 239 35.69 7.09 17.07
N ARG A 240 35.33 7.41 18.32
CA ARG A 240 35.32 6.47 19.45
C ARG A 240 34.17 6.76 20.41
N GLY A 241 33.59 5.69 20.95
CA GLY A 241 32.60 5.74 22.03
C GLY A 241 31.15 5.69 21.55
N PRO A 242 30.20 5.58 22.49
CA PRO A 242 28.78 5.42 22.16
C PRO A 242 28.11 6.70 21.65
N CYS A 243 26.96 6.58 20.98
CA CYS A 243 26.16 7.73 20.49
C CYS A 243 25.80 8.70 21.62
N ALA A 244 25.59 8.18 22.85
CA ALA A 244 25.36 8.94 24.07
C ALA A 244 26.40 10.04 24.37
N ASN A 245 27.64 9.91 23.89
CA ASN A 245 28.66 10.95 24.06
C ASN A 245 28.49 12.15 23.12
N PHE A 246 27.69 12.00 22.06
CA PHE A 246 27.61 12.95 20.96
C PHE A 246 26.20 13.54 20.79
N THR A 247 25.17 12.84 21.23
CA THR A 247 23.78 13.30 21.08
C THR A 247 22.90 12.92 22.28
N PRO A 248 21.95 13.79 22.68
CA PRO A 248 20.89 13.46 23.63
C PRO A 248 19.65 12.79 22.96
N GLU A 249 19.65 12.57 21.65
CA GLU A 249 18.59 11.87 20.91
C GLU A 249 18.84 10.36 20.93
N HIS A 250 17.98 9.61 21.62
CA HIS A 250 18.05 8.15 21.63
C HIS A 250 17.55 7.60 20.30
N GLY A 251 18.27 6.64 19.71
CA GLY A 251 17.88 5.97 18.47
C GLY A 251 17.15 4.67 18.76
N TYR A 252 16.04 4.43 18.06
CA TYR A 252 15.21 3.24 18.25
C TYR A 252 15.20 2.38 16.98
N ASP A 253 15.85 1.21 17.04
CA ASP A 253 16.00 0.29 15.92
C ASP A 253 14.92 -0.82 15.95
N ARG A 254 13.95 -0.78 15.02
CA ARG A 254 12.93 -1.83 14.83
C ARG A 254 13.40 -3.02 13.98
N MET A 255 14.59 -2.91 13.41
CA MET A 255 15.23 -3.94 12.59
C MET A 255 16.18 -4.82 13.43
N GLY A 256 16.35 -4.49 14.70
CA GLY A 256 17.09 -5.27 15.70
C GLY A 256 16.41 -6.59 16.11
N PRO A 257 17.06 -7.38 16.97
CA PRO A 257 16.48 -8.60 17.54
C PRO A 257 15.17 -8.29 18.30
N PRO A 258 14.21 -9.25 18.34
CA PRO A 258 12.92 -9.03 18.99
C PRO A 258 13.10 -8.72 20.48
N VAL A 259 12.47 -7.63 20.93
CA VAL A 259 12.55 -7.12 22.29
C VAL A 259 11.59 -7.90 23.19
N ARG A 260 12.03 -8.29 24.39
CA ARG A 260 11.13 -8.81 25.45
C ARG A 260 10.24 -7.67 25.95
N PRO A 261 9.03 -7.90 26.47
CA PRO A 261 8.02 -6.86 26.71
C PRO A 261 8.31 -5.84 27.84
N ALA A 262 9.57 -5.46 28.09
CA ALA A 262 9.99 -4.60 29.19
C ALA A 262 10.78 -3.32 28.80
N GLU A 263 11.10 -3.06 27.52
CA GLU A 263 11.83 -1.84 27.13
C GLU A 263 10.88 -0.66 26.82
N PRO A 264 11.11 0.55 27.36
CA PRO A 264 10.37 1.76 26.99
C PRO A 264 10.81 2.27 25.61
N GLY A 265 9.89 2.31 24.64
CA GLY A 265 10.14 2.79 23.28
C GLY A 265 8.97 2.53 22.32
N PRO A 266 9.08 2.89 21.02
CA PRO A 266 8.14 2.42 20.01
C PRO A 266 8.05 0.88 20.05
N ARG A 267 6.83 0.31 19.91
CA ARG A 267 6.63 -1.15 19.97
C ARG A 267 7.63 -1.88 19.08
N ASP A 268 8.24 -2.93 19.62
CA ASP A 268 9.20 -3.81 18.94
C ASP A 268 10.52 -3.13 18.47
N ALA A 269 10.92 -2.01 19.09
CA ALA A 269 12.18 -1.32 18.81
C ALA A 269 13.20 -1.45 19.95
N VAL A 270 14.48 -1.64 19.62
CA VAL A 270 15.61 -1.65 20.56
C VAL A 270 16.21 -0.25 20.69
N ASP A 271 16.45 0.23 21.91
CA ASP A 271 17.22 1.47 22.12
C ASP A 271 18.72 1.21 21.86
N VAL A 272 19.25 1.86 20.83
CA VAL A 272 20.64 1.73 20.38
C VAL A 272 21.51 2.93 20.76
N TRP A 273 21.00 3.85 21.58
CA TRP A 273 21.69 5.09 21.95
C TRP A 273 23.05 4.85 22.63
N ASN A 274 23.18 3.73 23.34
CA ASN A 274 24.43 3.35 23.98
C ASN A 274 25.37 2.53 23.07
N MET A 275 25.05 2.29 21.80
CA MET A 275 25.95 1.59 20.87
C MET A 275 27.04 2.53 20.33
N SER A 276 28.16 1.98 19.84
CA SER A 276 29.25 2.72 19.20
C SER A 276 28.72 3.65 18.13
N CYS A 277 29.10 4.92 18.22
CA CYS A 277 28.67 5.95 17.28
C CYS A 277 29.46 5.93 15.96
N LEU A 278 30.52 5.12 15.86
CA LEU A 278 31.44 5.16 14.72
C LEU A 278 30.72 4.88 13.38
N GLY A 279 29.79 3.92 13.36
CA GLY A 279 28.86 3.69 12.25
C GLY A 279 29.44 3.79 10.83
N GLY A 280 30.61 3.18 10.60
CA GLY A 280 31.25 3.22 9.29
C GLY A 280 32.24 4.36 9.04
N TRP A 281 32.50 5.20 10.05
CA TRP A 281 33.49 6.28 10.00
C TRP A 281 33.24 7.33 8.92
N THR A 282 33.85 7.19 7.74
CA THR A 282 33.67 8.10 6.58
C THR A 282 32.51 7.68 5.70
N ALA A 283 31.89 6.53 5.97
CA ALA A 283 30.66 6.12 5.29
C ALA A 283 29.39 6.54 6.02
N GLY A 284 29.44 6.85 7.32
CA GLY A 284 28.23 7.05 8.13
C GLY A 284 28.40 7.83 9.44
N ASN A 285 27.29 8.10 10.12
CA ASN A 285 27.14 8.65 11.47
C ASN A 285 27.77 10.04 11.75
N VAL A 286 27.65 10.99 10.82
CA VAL A 286 27.87 12.39 11.19
C VAL A 286 26.79 12.81 12.19
N VAL A 287 27.20 13.44 13.29
CA VAL A 287 26.27 13.86 14.35
C VAL A 287 26.10 15.36 14.28
N ALA A 288 24.90 15.81 13.92
CA ALA A 288 24.64 17.23 13.71
C ALA A 288 23.14 17.56 13.83
N PRO A 289 22.78 18.78 14.23
CA PRO A 289 21.40 19.24 14.13
C PRO A 289 21.01 19.47 12.67
N VAL A 290 19.71 19.40 12.37
CA VAL A 290 19.20 19.55 10.98
C VAL A 290 19.57 20.89 10.35
N ARG A 291 19.74 21.96 11.15
CA ARG A 291 20.21 23.26 10.65
C ARG A 291 21.63 23.24 10.08
N ASP A 292 22.54 22.47 10.69
CA ASP A 292 23.93 22.41 10.26
C ASP A 292 23.98 21.66 8.92
N ILE A 293 23.27 20.54 8.80
CA ILE A 293 23.16 19.81 7.53
C ILE A 293 22.49 20.65 6.44
N ALA A 294 21.52 21.49 6.79
CA ALA A 294 20.89 22.39 5.83
C ALA A 294 21.90 23.44 5.32
N ALA A 295 22.73 24.00 6.21
CA ALA A 295 23.81 24.91 5.84
C ALA A 295 24.88 24.22 4.97
N TRP A 296 25.30 23.00 5.34
CA TRP A 296 26.23 22.20 4.56
C TRP A 296 25.74 21.93 3.15
N THR A 297 24.48 21.49 3.03
CA THR A 297 23.91 21.05 1.75
C THR A 297 23.69 22.25 0.82
N GLU A 298 23.29 23.40 1.35
CA GLU A 298 23.28 24.66 0.58
C GLU A 298 24.71 25.07 0.17
N ALA A 299 25.70 24.99 1.06
CA ALA A 299 27.09 25.35 0.73
C ALA A 299 27.68 24.46 -0.37
N LEU A 300 27.23 23.20 -0.45
CA LEU A 300 27.67 22.21 -1.42
C LEU A 300 27.04 22.40 -2.80
N PHE A 301 25.72 22.55 -2.88
CA PHE A 301 24.99 22.60 -4.15
C PHE A 301 24.52 23.98 -4.58
N GLY A 302 24.49 24.92 -3.64
CA GLY A 302 24.02 26.28 -3.83
C GLY A 302 24.97 27.12 -4.68
N PRO A 303 24.50 28.31 -5.08
CA PRO A 303 25.21 29.19 -6.01
C PRO A 303 26.50 29.78 -5.46
N GLU A 304 26.68 29.83 -4.13
CA GLU A 304 27.95 30.29 -3.52
C GLU A 304 29.11 29.31 -3.75
N ALA A 305 28.81 28.03 -4.06
CA ALA A 305 29.79 26.98 -4.36
C ALA A 305 30.97 26.95 -3.36
N LEU A 306 30.66 26.98 -2.06
CA LEU A 306 31.66 27.15 -1.00
C LEU A 306 32.50 25.87 -0.76
N VAL A 307 31.97 24.69 -1.10
CA VAL A 307 32.63 23.42 -0.82
C VAL A 307 33.43 22.91 -2.02
N VAL A 308 32.84 22.93 -3.22
CA VAL A 308 33.48 22.49 -4.47
C VAL A 308 33.15 23.49 -5.59
N SER A 309 34.03 23.61 -6.58
CA SER A 309 33.81 24.52 -7.71
C SER A 309 32.51 24.21 -8.47
N PRO A 310 31.93 25.19 -9.20
CA PRO A 310 30.77 24.95 -10.05
C PRO A 310 30.95 23.81 -11.06
N ALA A 311 32.18 23.60 -11.55
CA ALA A 311 32.51 22.48 -12.43
C ALA A 311 32.38 21.13 -11.70
N MET A 312 32.86 21.04 -10.45
CA MET A 312 32.68 19.83 -9.64
C MET A 312 31.22 19.62 -9.23
N GLN A 313 30.45 20.67 -8.96
CA GLN A 313 29.00 20.54 -8.76
C GLN A 313 28.31 19.97 -10.00
N GLU A 314 28.73 20.38 -11.21
CA GLU A 314 28.22 19.80 -12.45
C GLU A 314 28.63 18.34 -12.57
N VAL A 315 29.84 17.94 -12.20
CA VAL A 315 30.25 16.53 -12.14
C VAL A 315 29.41 15.73 -11.14
N MET A 316 29.08 16.31 -9.99
CA MET A 316 28.18 15.68 -9.00
C MET A 316 26.78 15.43 -9.57
N ARG A 317 26.30 16.33 -10.46
CA ARG A 317 24.99 16.26 -11.10
C ARG A 317 24.97 15.48 -12.42
N ASN A 318 26.10 15.39 -13.12
CA ASN A 318 26.19 14.84 -14.48
C ASN A 318 26.75 13.41 -14.44
N THR A 319 25.84 12.44 -14.49
CA THR A 319 26.14 11.00 -14.55
C THR A 319 26.63 10.61 -15.94
N THR A 320 27.94 10.62 -16.15
CA THR A 320 28.56 10.39 -17.47
C THR A 320 28.82 8.91 -17.82
N ALA A 321 28.36 7.95 -17.03
CA ALA A 321 28.56 6.53 -17.34
C ALA A 321 27.22 5.89 -17.77
N PRO A 322 27.02 5.54 -19.05
CA PRO A 322 25.95 4.63 -19.44
C PRO A 322 26.29 3.25 -18.91
N ILE A 323 25.64 2.88 -17.82
CA ILE A 323 25.70 1.52 -17.28
C ILE A 323 24.66 0.71 -18.05
N GLY A 324 25.00 -0.53 -18.42
CA GLY A 324 24.23 -1.34 -19.37
C GLY A 324 22.73 -1.39 -19.06
N SER A 325 21.92 -1.49 -20.12
CA SER A 325 20.44 -1.43 -20.11
C SER A 325 19.79 -2.25 -18.99
N GLY A 326 19.46 -1.61 -17.86
CA GLY A 326 18.75 -2.26 -16.76
C GLY A 326 18.89 -1.61 -15.37
N SER A 327 19.95 -0.82 -15.11
CA SER A 327 20.08 -0.05 -13.85
C SER A 327 19.37 1.29 -13.95
N LYS A 328 18.62 1.68 -12.92
CA LYS A 328 18.17 3.08 -12.77
C LYS A 328 19.35 3.88 -12.20
N ASP A 329 19.97 4.71 -13.02
CA ASP A 329 21.15 5.52 -12.65
C ASP A 329 20.76 6.72 -11.77
N PHE A 330 20.43 6.49 -10.49
CA PHE A 330 19.99 7.54 -9.57
C PHE A 330 21.06 8.04 -8.58
N TYR A 331 22.22 7.37 -8.47
CA TYR A 331 23.34 7.84 -7.66
C TYR A 331 24.36 8.55 -8.56
N GLY A 332 24.56 9.86 -8.36
CA GLY A 332 25.59 10.65 -9.03
C GLY A 332 26.96 10.53 -8.36
N ILE A 333 27.88 11.44 -8.65
CA ILE A 333 29.19 11.46 -7.96
C ILE A 333 28.97 12.02 -6.55
N ALA A 334 29.06 11.14 -5.54
CA ALA A 334 28.88 11.44 -4.11
C ALA A 334 27.51 11.94 -3.63
N ALA A 335 26.51 12.01 -4.52
CA ALA A 335 25.18 12.48 -4.17
C ALA A 335 24.10 11.76 -4.99
N PHE A 336 22.93 11.57 -4.40
CA PHE A 336 21.75 11.09 -5.11
C PHE A 336 21.10 12.20 -5.93
N ASN A 337 20.57 11.80 -7.09
CA ASN A 337 19.42 12.46 -7.69
C ASN A 337 18.16 11.97 -6.96
N LEU A 338 17.71 12.73 -5.98
CA LEU A 338 16.58 12.33 -5.12
C LEU A 338 15.25 12.31 -5.88
N THR A 339 15.13 13.07 -6.98
CA THR A 339 13.95 13.01 -7.86
C THR A 339 13.85 11.67 -8.57
N LEU A 340 14.96 11.18 -9.13
CA LEU A 340 15.01 9.86 -9.75
C LEU A 340 14.89 8.73 -8.72
N ALA A 341 15.53 8.87 -7.56
CA ALA A 341 15.52 7.86 -6.50
C ALA A 341 14.13 7.69 -5.85
N SER A 342 13.37 8.78 -5.69
CA SER A 342 12.02 8.74 -5.10
C SER A 342 10.91 8.38 -6.08
N GLY A 343 11.14 8.53 -7.39
CA GLY A 343 10.11 8.30 -8.42
C GLY A 343 8.92 9.28 -8.36
N LEU A 344 8.99 10.30 -7.49
CA LEU A 344 7.94 11.29 -7.27
C LEU A 344 8.25 12.58 -8.05
N PRO A 345 7.27 13.16 -8.76
CA PRO A 345 7.44 14.46 -9.37
C PRO A 345 7.43 15.54 -8.27
N TRP A 346 8.60 16.08 -7.94
CA TRP A 346 8.70 17.23 -7.05
C TRP A 346 8.20 18.48 -7.79
N PRO A 347 7.23 19.24 -7.24
CA PRO A 347 6.70 20.44 -7.89
C PRO A 347 7.77 21.50 -8.25
N GLN A 348 8.88 21.49 -7.52
CA GLN A 348 10.01 22.41 -7.67
C GLN A 348 11.07 21.92 -8.67
N GLY A 349 10.90 20.75 -9.28
CA GLY A 349 11.86 20.16 -10.20
C GLY A 349 12.86 19.22 -9.53
N GLU A 350 14.06 19.11 -10.09
CA GLU A 350 15.07 18.15 -9.66
C GLU A 350 15.62 18.46 -8.25
N ALA A 351 15.88 17.42 -7.45
CA ALA A 351 16.43 17.53 -6.10
C ALA A 351 17.72 16.69 -5.97
N TRP A 352 18.74 17.27 -5.35
CA TRP A 352 20.06 16.66 -5.16
C TRP A 352 20.41 16.57 -3.68
N GLY A 353 21.00 15.47 -3.25
CA GLY A 353 21.39 15.32 -1.84
C GLY A 353 21.65 13.88 -1.44
N HIS A 354 21.24 13.48 -0.25
CA HIS A 354 21.49 12.11 0.23
C HIS A 354 20.46 11.63 1.26
N LEU A 355 20.19 10.32 1.25
CA LEU A 355 19.42 9.63 2.27
C LEU A 355 20.38 9.05 3.33
N GLY A 356 20.04 9.13 4.61
CA GLY A 356 20.83 8.55 5.69
C GLY A 356 19.98 7.58 6.51
N SER A 357 20.38 6.31 6.54
CA SER A 357 19.93 5.36 7.56
C SER A 357 21.14 4.89 8.35
N THR A 358 20.92 4.63 9.62
CA THR A 358 21.82 3.94 10.55
C THR A 358 20.96 3.38 11.67
N TYR A 359 21.52 2.54 12.54
CA TYR A 359 20.77 1.86 13.59
C TYR A 359 19.93 2.85 14.40
N GLY A 360 18.61 2.75 14.25
CA GLY A 360 17.65 3.58 14.99
C GLY A 360 17.58 5.05 14.58
N TYR A 361 18.15 5.46 13.46
CA TYR A 361 18.02 6.83 12.94
C TYR A 361 17.82 6.86 11.42
N GLN A 362 16.94 7.75 10.96
CA GLN A 362 16.69 7.99 9.54
C GLN A 362 16.74 9.47 9.22
N SER A 363 17.16 9.80 8.00
CA SER A 363 17.34 11.19 7.56
C SER A 363 17.34 11.33 6.05
N ILE A 364 17.02 12.55 5.60
CA ILE A 364 17.15 13.00 4.22
C ILE A 364 17.70 14.41 4.23
N SER A 365 18.63 14.70 3.32
CA SER A 365 19.03 16.06 2.98
C SER A 365 18.82 16.27 1.49
N ALA A 366 18.07 17.32 1.12
CA ALA A 366 17.70 17.61 -0.25
C ALA A 366 17.88 19.09 -0.58
N PHE A 367 18.54 19.40 -1.69
CA PHE A 367 18.66 20.72 -2.28
C PHE A 367 17.86 20.80 -3.58
N PHE A 368 17.08 21.87 -3.71
CA PHE A 368 16.23 22.16 -4.86
C PHE A 368 16.82 23.37 -5.63
N PRO A 369 17.51 23.15 -6.77
CA PRO A 369 18.17 24.23 -7.49
C PRO A 369 17.21 25.31 -8.00
N ALA A 370 16.00 24.95 -8.42
CA ALA A 370 15.03 25.89 -8.98
C ALA A 370 14.57 26.96 -7.97
N THR A 371 14.52 26.61 -6.70
CA THR A 371 14.08 27.51 -5.61
C THR A 371 15.21 27.95 -4.70
N ASN A 372 16.43 27.46 -4.93
CA ASN A 372 17.58 27.60 -4.03
C ASN A 372 17.20 27.31 -2.56
N ALA A 373 16.51 26.19 -2.36
CA ALA A 373 16.00 25.79 -1.04
C ALA A 373 16.59 24.44 -0.65
N THR A 374 16.94 24.32 0.63
CA THR A 374 17.40 23.08 1.24
C THR A 374 16.40 22.61 2.27
N VAL A 375 16.08 21.32 2.25
CA VAL A 375 15.21 20.66 3.22
C VAL A 375 15.96 19.49 3.81
N VAL A 376 16.02 19.44 5.14
CA VAL A 376 16.60 18.34 5.90
C VAL A 376 15.54 17.80 6.85
N VAL A 377 15.40 16.48 6.90
CA VAL A 377 14.54 15.81 7.88
C VAL A 377 15.37 14.73 8.56
N ALA A 378 15.24 14.61 9.88
CA ALA A 378 15.85 13.55 10.67
C ALA A 378 14.83 12.97 11.65
N SER A 379 14.93 11.68 11.95
CA SER A 379 14.11 10.99 12.94
C SER A 379 14.92 9.96 13.71
N ASN A 380 14.56 9.72 14.97
CA ASN A 380 15.22 8.76 15.85
C ASN A 380 14.59 7.35 15.81
N LEU A 381 14.05 6.98 14.65
CA LEU A 381 13.44 5.68 14.43
C LEU A 381 13.81 5.17 13.03
N GLU A 382 14.19 3.90 12.96
CA GLU A 382 14.41 3.19 11.70
C GLU A 382 13.20 2.29 11.37
N ILE A 383 12.58 2.50 10.20
CA ILE A 383 11.45 1.70 9.68
C ILE A 383 11.73 1.16 8.27
N ARG A 384 11.35 -0.10 7.99
CA ARG A 384 11.50 -0.77 6.67
C ARG A 384 10.21 -0.83 5.83
N GLU A 385 9.05 -0.47 6.37
CA GLU A 385 7.80 -0.49 5.60
C GLU A 385 7.67 0.78 4.74
N GLN A 386 8.31 0.78 3.57
CA GLN A 386 7.86 1.57 2.43
C GLN A 386 6.76 0.77 1.71
N ASP A 387 5.60 1.38 1.49
CA ASP A 387 4.41 0.78 0.85
C ASP A 387 4.81 0.00 -0.41
N GLN A 388 4.41 -1.28 -0.51
CA GLN A 388 4.80 -2.13 -1.64
C GLN A 388 4.09 -1.68 -2.93
N PRO A 389 4.69 -1.87 -4.14
CA PRO A 389 3.99 -1.65 -5.42
C PRO A 389 2.69 -2.47 -5.55
N SER A 390 2.64 -3.63 -4.89
CA SER A 390 1.45 -4.48 -4.76
C SER A 390 0.32 -3.81 -3.97
N ASP A 391 0.63 -3.04 -2.93
CA ASP A 391 -0.34 -2.29 -2.12
C ASP A 391 -0.92 -1.11 -2.90
N ALA A 392 -0.06 -0.38 -3.64
CA ALA A 392 -0.50 0.68 -4.54
C ALA A 392 -1.39 0.14 -5.68
N ALA A 393 -1.02 -1.00 -6.28
CA ALA A 393 -1.83 -1.66 -7.31
C ALA A 393 -3.17 -2.16 -6.75
N ALA A 394 -3.19 -2.73 -5.54
CA ALA A 394 -4.40 -3.18 -4.87
C ALA A 394 -5.31 -2.01 -4.47
N LEU A 395 -4.75 -0.92 -3.94
CA LEU A 395 -5.48 0.30 -3.56
C LEU A 395 -6.11 0.98 -4.78
N VAL A 396 -5.34 1.17 -5.85
CA VAL A 396 -5.85 1.80 -7.09
C VAL A 396 -6.89 0.91 -7.76
N ALA A 397 -6.71 -0.41 -7.78
CA ALA A 397 -7.73 -1.34 -8.28
C ALA A 397 -9.02 -1.29 -7.43
N SER A 398 -8.89 -1.09 -6.11
CA SER A 398 -10.04 -0.96 -5.20
C SER A 398 -10.95 0.23 -5.54
N LEU A 399 -10.46 1.24 -6.27
CA LEU A 399 -11.27 2.39 -6.70
C LEU A 399 -12.39 2.01 -7.67
N GLY A 400 -12.27 0.88 -8.40
CA GLY A 400 -13.40 0.35 -9.17
C GLY A 400 -14.58 -0.06 -8.29
N ALA A 401 -14.30 -0.52 -7.06
CA ALA A 401 -15.30 -0.82 -6.04
C ALA A 401 -15.89 0.46 -5.41
N PHE A 402 -15.10 1.54 -5.36
CA PHE A 402 -15.60 2.85 -4.94
C PHE A 402 -16.68 3.39 -5.88
N LEU A 403 -16.53 3.20 -7.20
CA LEU A 403 -17.57 3.55 -8.19
C LEU A 403 -18.86 2.77 -7.95
N PHE A 404 -18.75 1.48 -7.60
CA PHE A 404 -19.91 0.67 -7.23
C PHE A 404 -20.60 1.22 -5.98
N GLY A 405 -19.82 1.54 -4.93
CA GLY A 405 -20.33 2.13 -3.71
C GLY A 405 -21.05 3.46 -3.90
N LEU A 406 -20.46 4.35 -4.71
CA LEU A 406 -21.06 5.64 -5.04
C LEU A 406 -22.45 5.44 -5.67
N ASP A 407 -22.62 4.49 -6.59
CA ASP A 407 -23.92 4.25 -7.23
C ASP A 407 -25.02 3.84 -6.26
N ILE A 408 -24.67 2.96 -5.31
CA ILE A 408 -25.58 2.55 -4.25
C ILE A 408 -25.99 3.75 -3.38
N GLY A 409 -25.02 4.59 -3.00
CA GLY A 409 -25.25 5.63 -2.00
C GLY A 409 -26.04 6.85 -2.50
N TYR A 410 -25.97 7.20 -3.79
CA TYR A 410 -26.63 8.42 -4.28
C TYR A 410 -28.11 8.22 -4.67
N ILE A 411 -28.54 7.00 -4.99
CA ILE A 411 -29.86 6.80 -5.62
C ILE A 411 -31.00 7.09 -4.64
N ALA A 412 -30.89 6.67 -3.38
CA ALA A 412 -31.95 6.85 -2.40
C ALA A 412 -32.30 8.34 -2.16
N PRO A 413 -31.32 9.25 -2.00
CA PRO A 413 -31.64 10.66 -1.83
C PRO A 413 -32.07 11.40 -3.11
N ILE A 414 -31.56 11.00 -4.28
CA ILE A 414 -32.02 11.60 -5.54
C ILE A 414 -33.50 11.33 -5.78
N MET A 415 -33.98 10.13 -5.41
CA MET A 415 -35.39 9.78 -5.54
C MET A 415 -36.31 10.56 -4.58
N SER A 416 -35.78 11.05 -3.45
CA SER A 416 -36.54 11.89 -2.51
C SER A 416 -36.46 13.38 -2.84
N CYS A 417 -35.50 13.81 -3.66
CA CYS A 417 -35.29 15.21 -4.04
C CYS A 417 -36.41 15.78 -4.93
N ALA A 418 -36.94 16.95 -4.55
CA ALA A 418 -37.94 17.70 -5.32
C ALA A 418 -37.50 18.04 -6.74
N GLY A 419 -36.23 18.41 -6.94
CA GLY A 419 -35.68 18.74 -8.25
C GLY A 419 -35.71 17.57 -9.23
N PHE A 420 -35.45 16.34 -8.76
CA PHE A 420 -35.55 15.14 -9.59
C PHE A 420 -37.02 14.81 -9.94
N LYS A 421 -37.92 14.91 -8.96
CA LYS A 421 -39.36 14.70 -9.17
C LYS A 421 -39.94 15.65 -10.22
N ARG A 422 -39.52 16.91 -10.20
CA ARG A 422 -39.90 17.94 -11.18
C ARG A 422 -39.26 17.71 -12.55
N ASP A 423 -37.93 17.64 -12.61
CA ASP A 423 -37.17 17.69 -13.86
C ASP A 423 -37.19 16.38 -14.66
N VAL A 424 -37.40 15.24 -13.98
CA VAL A 424 -37.27 13.90 -14.58
C VAL A 424 -38.54 13.09 -14.44
N ALA A 425 -39.12 13.01 -13.24
CA ALA A 425 -40.35 12.25 -13.00
C ALA A 425 -41.62 12.98 -13.47
N GLN A 426 -41.51 14.27 -13.83
CA GLN A 426 -42.59 15.11 -14.39
C GLN A 426 -43.87 15.09 -13.53
N LEU A 427 -43.72 15.05 -12.20
CA LEU A 427 -44.85 15.16 -11.28
C LEU A 427 -45.35 16.62 -11.23
N PRO A 428 -46.68 16.88 -11.19
CA PRO A 428 -47.22 18.24 -11.26
C PRO A 428 -46.86 19.10 -10.03
N ASP A 429 -46.58 20.39 -10.25
CA ASP A 429 -45.98 21.33 -9.28
C ASP A 429 -46.70 21.45 -7.93
N TRP A 430 -48.02 21.26 -7.87
CA TRP A 430 -48.80 21.36 -6.62
C TRP A 430 -48.78 20.07 -5.78
N SER A 431 -48.10 19.01 -6.25
CA SER A 431 -48.05 17.69 -5.62
C SER A 431 -46.66 17.27 -5.14
N ILE A 432 -45.62 18.09 -5.28
CA ILE A 432 -44.21 17.64 -5.13
C ILE A 432 -43.86 17.19 -3.70
N ASP A 433 -44.46 17.82 -2.68
CA ASP A 433 -44.21 17.49 -1.26
C ASP A 433 -44.94 16.22 -0.80
N SER A 434 -46.02 15.79 -1.48
CA SER A 434 -46.82 14.60 -1.13
C SER A 434 -46.81 13.48 -2.19
N ALA A 435 -46.36 13.76 -3.42
CA ALA A 435 -46.31 12.79 -4.49
C ALA A 435 -45.13 11.85 -4.31
N THR A 436 -45.45 10.57 -4.12
CA THR A 436 -44.50 9.46 -4.11
C THR A 436 -44.45 8.83 -5.50
N ILE A 437 -43.25 8.44 -5.93
CA ILE A 437 -43.09 7.63 -7.14
C ILE A 437 -43.74 6.28 -6.87
N ALA A 438 -44.62 5.82 -7.77
CA ALA A 438 -45.30 4.54 -7.61
C ALA A 438 -44.30 3.41 -7.28
N PRO A 439 -44.57 2.53 -6.29
CA PRO A 439 -43.60 1.55 -5.80
C PRO A 439 -42.95 0.69 -6.89
N GLY A 440 -43.71 0.30 -7.92
CA GLY A 440 -43.18 -0.46 -9.05
C GLY A 440 -42.18 0.31 -9.91
N THR A 441 -42.47 1.58 -10.18
CA THR A 441 -41.57 2.48 -10.91
C THR A 441 -40.34 2.81 -10.08
N LEU A 442 -40.52 3.03 -8.77
CA LEU A 442 -39.42 3.26 -7.82
C LEU A 442 -38.45 2.07 -7.83
N GLY A 443 -38.99 0.86 -7.61
CA GLY A 443 -38.20 -0.37 -7.63
C GLY A 443 -37.48 -0.59 -8.96
N PHE A 444 -38.14 -0.29 -10.09
CA PHE A 444 -37.53 -0.44 -11.41
C PHE A 444 -36.43 0.58 -11.69
N ILE A 445 -36.59 1.84 -11.28
CA ILE A 445 -35.53 2.87 -11.38
C ILE A 445 -34.29 2.40 -10.63
N VAL A 446 -34.44 1.84 -9.42
CA VAL A 446 -33.29 1.31 -8.66
C VAL A 446 -32.72 0.07 -9.35
N GLY A 447 -33.59 -0.90 -9.69
CA GLY A 447 -33.22 -2.23 -10.16
C GLY A 447 -32.67 -2.30 -11.59
N ILE A 448 -32.99 -1.36 -12.48
CA ILE A 448 -32.49 -1.40 -13.88
C ILE A 448 -30.96 -1.37 -13.96
N PHE A 449 -30.31 -0.79 -12.96
CA PHE A 449 -28.86 -0.83 -12.80
C PHE A 449 -28.34 -2.27 -12.66
N SER A 450 -29.01 -3.09 -11.85
CA SER A 450 -28.69 -4.52 -11.69
C SER A 450 -28.92 -5.30 -12.98
N LEU A 451 -29.94 -4.96 -13.78
CA LEU A 451 -30.15 -5.55 -15.10
C LEU A 451 -29.00 -5.25 -16.06
N GLY A 452 -28.47 -4.02 -16.02
CA GLY A 452 -27.25 -3.66 -16.76
C GLY A 452 -26.05 -4.48 -16.31
N ALA A 453 -25.86 -4.64 -14.99
CA ALA A 453 -24.75 -5.40 -14.43
C ALA A 453 -24.81 -6.90 -14.78
N ILE A 454 -26.00 -7.47 -14.92
CA ILE A 454 -26.19 -8.86 -15.38
C ILE A 454 -25.60 -9.07 -16.79
N VAL A 455 -25.66 -8.08 -17.68
CA VAL A 455 -25.17 -8.22 -19.07
C VAL A 455 -23.68 -8.54 -19.12
N THR A 456 -22.87 -7.82 -18.34
CA THR A 456 -21.40 -7.97 -18.35
C THR A 456 -20.89 -8.97 -17.34
N SER A 457 -21.62 -9.21 -16.24
CA SER A 457 -21.34 -10.32 -15.34
C SER A 457 -21.79 -11.67 -15.90
N PHE A 458 -22.58 -11.68 -16.98
CA PHE A 458 -22.99 -12.91 -17.65
C PHE A 458 -21.76 -13.77 -17.97
N PRO A 459 -21.74 -15.06 -17.61
CA PRO A 459 -20.52 -15.85 -17.57
C PRO A 459 -19.70 -15.86 -18.87
N THR A 460 -20.35 -15.91 -20.04
CA THR A 460 -19.65 -15.88 -21.34
C THR A 460 -19.05 -14.51 -21.65
N VAL A 461 -19.73 -13.43 -21.26
CA VAL A 461 -19.27 -12.06 -21.47
C VAL A 461 -18.13 -11.74 -20.50
N SER A 462 -18.33 -12.05 -19.22
CA SER A 462 -17.34 -11.85 -18.17
C SER A 462 -16.05 -12.63 -18.46
N SER A 463 -16.14 -13.93 -18.78
CA SER A 463 -14.95 -14.73 -19.13
C SER A 463 -14.23 -14.21 -20.37
N TYR A 464 -14.93 -13.74 -21.40
CA TYR A 464 -14.28 -13.12 -22.56
C TYR A 464 -13.43 -11.91 -22.17
N PHE A 465 -13.97 -10.98 -21.39
CA PHE A 465 -13.22 -9.80 -20.97
C PHE A 465 -12.05 -10.16 -20.03
N LEU A 466 -12.28 -11.06 -19.09
CA LEU A 466 -11.27 -11.48 -18.12
C LEU A 466 -10.13 -12.26 -18.76
N ASP A 467 -10.44 -13.27 -19.57
CA ASP A 467 -9.46 -14.21 -20.13
C ASP A 467 -8.83 -13.71 -21.43
N VAL A 468 -9.57 -13.06 -22.33
CA VAL A 468 -9.06 -12.63 -23.64
C VAL A 468 -8.47 -11.22 -23.59
N TRP A 469 -9.22 -10.25 -23.06
CA TRP A 469 -8.78 -8.85 -22.99
C TRP A 469 -7.84 -8.55 -21.83
N GLY A 470 -7.95 -9.33 -20.76
CA GLY A 470 -7.16 -9.20 -19.55
C GLY A 470 -7.77 -8.23 -18.55
N ARG A 471 -7.32 -8.38 -17.30
CA ARG A 471 -7.89 -7.71 -16.12
C ARG A 471 -7.75 -6.17 -16.21
N ARG A 472 -6.54 -5.69 -16.51
CA ARG A 472 -6.23 -4.25 -16.62
C ARG A 472 -7.08 -3.54 -17.68
N SER A 473 -7.16 -4.12 -18.88
CA SER A 473 -7.92 -3.56 -20.01
C SER A 473 -9.42 -3.48 -19.70
N SER A 474 -9.93 -4.50 -19.01
CA SER A 474 -11.34 -4.59 -18.61
C SER A 474 -11.72 -3.53 -17.57
N VAL A 475 -10.84 -3.21 -16.62
CA VAL A 475 -11.06 -2.09 -15.68
C VAL A 475 -11.16 -0.76 -16.43
N ILE A 476 -10.25 -0.50 -17.37
CA ILE A 476 -10.24 0.72 -18.19
C ILE A 476 -11.55 0.84 -19.01
N LEU A 477 -11.97 -0.24 -19.66
CA LEU A 477 -13.24 -0.25 -20.41
C LEU A 477 -14.43 0.02 -19.48
N GLY A 478 -14.49 -0.65 -18.33
CA GLY A 478 -15.53 -0.43 -17.33
C GLY A 478 -15.62 1.04 -16.94
N SER A 479 -14.49 1.69 -16.62
CA SER A 479 -14.46 3.11 -16.26
C SER A 479 -14.94 4.04 -17.38
N TRP A 480 -14.66 3.75 -18.66
CA TRP A 480 -15.22 4.51 -19.78
C TRP A 480 -16.75 4.36 -19.91
N ILE A 481 -17.25 3.13 -19.77
CA ILE A 481 -18.71 2.87 -19.78
C ILE A 481 -19.39 3.58 -18.60
N PHE A 482 -18.74 3.60 -17.43
CA PHE A 482 -19.23 4.30 -16.25
C PHE A 482 -19.39 5.80 -16.52
N LEU A 483 -18.37 6.45 -17.09
CA LEU A 483 -18.41 7.88 -17.44
C LEU A 483 -19.56 8.21 -18.40
N LEU A 484 -19.76 7.36 -19.42
CA LEU A 484 -20.88 7.52 -20.35
C LEU A 484 -22.22 7.44 -19.62
N GLY A 485 -22.40 6.43 -18.75
CA GLY A 485 -23.60 6.27 -17.95
C GLY A 485 -23.86 7.46 -17.01
N CYS A 486 -22.83 7.94 -16.30
CA CYS A 486 -22.91 9.14 -15.45
C CYS A 486 -23.34 10.37 -16.24
N GLY A 487 -22.78 10.59 -17.43
CA GLY A 487 -23.17 11.70 -18.32
C GLY A 487 -24.63 11.63 -18.76
N LEU A 488 -25.11 10.43 -19.14
CA LEU A 488 -26.50 10.21 -19.52
C LEU A 488 -27.47 10.49 -18.36
N GLN A 489 -27.11 10.08 -17.14
CA GLN A 489 -27.93 10.32 -15.94
C GLN A 489 -27.93 11.79 -15.53
N ALA A 490 -26.76 12.43 -15.46
CA ALA A 490 -26.65 13.84 -15.08
C ALA A 490 -27.35 14.78 -16.10
N GLY A 491 -27.39 14.39 -17.38
CA GLY A 491 -28.10 15.08 -18.47
C GLY A 491 -29.56 14.63 -18.68
N ALA A 492 -30.13 13.84 -17.76
CA ALA A 492 -31.49 13.32 -17.91
C ALA A 492 -32.55 14.43 -17.82
N SER A 493 -33.49 14.46 -18.76
CA SER A 493 -34.68 15.34 -18.76
C SER A 493 -35.98 14.54 -18.86
N SER A 494 -35.88 13.21 -18.71
CA SER A 494 -36.99 12.27 -18.74
C SER A 494 -36.56 10.99 -18.03
N VAL A 495 -37.53 10.27 -17.45
CA VAL A 495 -37.30 8.98 -16.78
C VAL A 495 -36.59 8.00 -17.73
N ALA A 496 -36.96 7.96 -19.02
CA ALA A 496 -36.33 7.07 -19.99
C ALA A 496 -34.82 7.31 -20.18
N ARG A 497 -34.38 8.58 -20.29
CA ARG A 497 -32.94 8.89 -20.41
C ARG A 497 -32.20 8.55 -19.11
N PHE A 498 -32.83 8.81 -17.96
CA PHE A 498 -32.27 8.44 -16.66
C PHE A 498 -32.09 6.92 -16.51
N LEU A 499 -33.12 6.15 -16.87
CA LEU A 499 -33.11 4.68 -16.88
C LEU A 499 -32.02 4.13 -17.81
N LEU A 500 -31.88 4.70 -19.02
CA LEU A 500 -30.81 4.32 -19.94
C LEU A 500 -29.42 4.58 -19.31
N GLY A 501 -29.23 5.74 -18.69
CA GLY A 501 -27.98 6.05 -18.00
C GLY A 501 -27.68 5.09 -16.85
N ARG A 502 -28.69 4.68 -16.07
CA ARG A 502 -28.55 3.68 -14.99
C ARG A 502 -28.26 2.28 -15.53
N PHE A 503 -28.88 1.89 -16.63
CA PHE A 503 -28.57 0.63 -17.30
C PHE A 503 -27.10 0.61 -17.78
N VAL A 504 -26.62 1.70 -18.36
CA VAL A 504 -25.23 1.83 -18.83
C VAL A 504 -24.23 1.84 -17.66
N THR A 505 -24.48 2.56 -16.56
CA THR A 505 -23.62 2.44 -15.36
C THR A 505 -23.66 1.02 -14.78
N GLY A 506 -24.82 0.35 -14.86
CA GLY A 506 -24.96 -1.07 -14.54
C GLY A 506 -24.01 -1.96 -15.32
N ILE A 507 -23.99 -1.83 -16.66
CA ILE A 507 -23.06 -2.57 -17.55
C ILE A 507 -21.60 -2.38 -17.09
N SER A 508 -21.20 -1.16 -16.73
CA SER A 508 -19.87 -0.92 -16.18
C SER A 508 -19.65 -1.68 -14.87
N ILE A 509 -20.54 -1.52 -13.89
CA ILE A 509 -20.33 -2.10 -12.56
C ILE A 509 -20.40 -3.62 -12.59
N GLY A 510 -21.19 -4.24 -13.48
CA GLY A 510 -21.17 -5.68 -13.70
C GLY A 510 -19.78 -6.19 -14.15
N LEU A 511 -19.10 -5.44 -15.02
CA LEU A 511 -17.74 -5.77 -15.45
C LEU A 511 -16.74 -5.52 -14.31
N LEU A 512 -16.80 -4.36 -13.66
CA LEU A 512 -15.88 -3.96 -12.59
C LEU A 512 -15.96 -4.90 -11.38
N SER A 513 -17.17 -5.33 -10.99
CA SER A 513 -17.39 -6.24 -9.87
C SER A 513 -16.92 -7.68 -10.12
N SER A 514 -16.75 -8.10 -11.38
CA SER A 514 -16.09 -9.36 -11.72
C SER A 514 -14.57 -9.22 -11.80
N VAL A 515 -14.06 -8.13 -12.39
CA VAL A 515 -12.62 -7.99 -12.69
C VAL A 515 -11.78 -7.50 -11.52
N VAL A 516 -12.27 -6.54 -10.73
CA VAL A 516 -11.49 -5.91 -9.66
C VAL A 516 -11.07 -6.91 -8.59
N PRO A 517 -11.96 -7.72 -7.98
CA PRO A 517 -11.55 -8.68 -6.96
C PRO A 517 -10.61 -9.75 -7.52
N LEU A 518 -10.80 -10.15 -8.79
CA LEU A 518 -9.90 -11.10 -9.44
C LEU A 518 -8.51 -10.50 -9.68
N TYR A 519 -8.44 -9.26 -10.17
CA TYR A 519 -7.18 -8.55 -10.34
C TYR A 519 -6.45 -8.40 -9.01
N GLN A 520 -7.15 -8.02 -7.94
CA GLN A 520 -6.54 -7.94 -6.60
C GLN A 520 -6.00 -9.28 -6.14
N ALA A 521 -6.81 -10.35 -6.18
CA ALA A 521 -6.37 -11.69 -5.78
C ALA A 521 -5.16 -12.19 -6.60
N GLU A 522 -5.05 -11.75 -7.86
CA GLU A 522 -3.94 -12.11 -8.75
C GLU A 522 -2.67 -11.29 -8.51
N MET A 523 -2.79 -10.05 -8.05
CA MET A 523 -1.66 -9.16 -7.75
C MET A 523 -1.16 -9.32 -6.31
N SER A 524 -2.03 -9.72 -5.38
CA SER A 524 -1.73 -9.85 -3.94
C SER A 524 -0.85 -11.06 -3.60
N PRO A 525 0.08 -10.93 -2.63
CA PRO A 525 0.81 -12.08 -2.11
C PRO A 525 -0.14 -13.02 -1.34
N PRO A 526 0.15 -14.34 -1.28
CA PRO A 526 -0.77 -15.32 -0.69
C PRO A 526 -1.21 -15.03 0.76
N HIS A 527 -0.32 -14.47 1.59
CA HIS A 527 -0.56 -14.23 3.01
C HIS A 527 -1.34 -12.94 3.33
N LEU A 528 -1.50 -12.02 2.37
CA LEU A 528 -2.32 -10.80 2.52
C LEU A 528 -3.56 -10.82 1.62
N ARG A 529 -3.79 -11.94 0.91
CA ARG A 529 -4.82 -12.02 -0.14
C ARG A 529 -6.21 -11.71 0.39
N GLY A 530 -6.58 -12.26 1.55
CA GLY A 530 -7.89 -11.99 2.15
C GLY A 530 -8.03 -10.54 2.55
N SER A 531 -7.08 -10.00 3.32
CA SER A 531 -7.07 -8.58 3.73
C SER A 531 -7.16 -7.61 2.55
N LEU A 532 -6.36 -7.83 1.50
CA LEU A 532 -6.36 -6.99 0.30
C LEU A 532 -7.65 -7.16 -0.52
N THR A 533 -8.27 -8.34 -0.52
CA THR A 533 -9.58 -8.55 -1.14
C THR A 533 -10.69 -7.89 -0.31
N VAL A 534 -10.55 -7.77 1.02
CA VAL A 534 -11.51 -7.00 1.86
C VAL A 534 -11.46 -5.50 1.56
N LEU A 535 -10.32 -4.95 1.10
CA LEU A 535 -10.23 -3.55 0.66
C LEU A 535 -11.21 -3.22 -0.46
N TYR A 536 -11.56 -4.19 -1.32
CA TYR A 536 -12.64 -4.06 -2.30
C TYR A 536 -13.95 -3.64 -1.62
N ASN A 537 -14.38 -4.38 -0.59
CA ASN A 537 -15.63 -4.09 0.11
C ASN A 537 -15.54 -2.81 0.94
N LEU A 538 -14.37 -2.52 1.51
CA LEU A 538 -14.13 -1.26 2.20
C LEU A 538 -14.30 -0.05 1.27
N MET A 539 -13.85 -0.15 0.02
CA MET A 539 -14.06 0.93 -0.97
C MET A 539 -15.52 1.04 -1.42
N ILE A 540 -16.27 -0.06 -1.47
CA ILE A 540 -17.73 -0.01 -1.69
C ILE A 540 -18.39 0.79 -0.55
N THR A 541 -18.12 0.45 0.70
CA THR A 541 -18.75 1.15 1.83
C THR A 541 -18.27 2.60 1.98
N ALA A 542 -17.02 2.89 1.62
CA ALA A 542 -16.51 4.26 1.50
C ALA A 542 -17.26 5.06 0.43
N GLY A 543 -17.49 4.47 -0.75
CA GLY A 543 -18.26 5.10 -1.83
C GLY A 543 -19.69 5.41 -1.40
N ILE A 544 -20.36 4.47 -0.73
CA ILE A 544 -21.71 4.66 -0.19
C ILE A 544 -21.73 5.85 0.79
N PHE A 545 -20.75 5.90 1.71
CA PHE A 545 -20.68 6.97 2.71
C PHE A 545 -20.37 8.34 2.09
N VAL A 546 -19.43 8.42 1.14
CA VAL A 546 -19.10 9.66 0.43
C VAL A 546 -20.31 10.17 -0.37
N ALA A 547 -21.07 9.28 -1.02
CA ALA A 547 -22.30 9.66 -1.70
C ALA A 547 -23.35 10.22 -0.71
N ALA A 548 -23.48 9.64 0.48
CA ALA A 548 -24.38 10.13 1.51
C ALA A 548 -23.95 11.49 2.10
N ILE A 549 -22.65 11.80 2.14
CA ILE A 549 -22.16 13.14 2.51
C ILE A 549 -22.45 14.14 1.38
N ALA A 550 -22.14 13.78 0.14
CA ALA A 550 -22.40 14.62 -1.02
C ALA A 550 -23.88 14.96 -1.15
N ASP A 551 -24.76 14.02 -0.79
CA ASP A 551 -26.20 14.22 -0.70
C ASP A 551 -26.58 15.39 0.23
N GLN A 552 -26.17 15.32 1.50
CA GLN A 552 -26.46 16.35 2.50
C GLN A 552 -26.00 17.75 2.08
N LEU A 553 -24.90 17.82 1.32
CA LEU A 553 -24.31 19.09 0.91
C LEU A 553 -24.93 19.67 -0.37
N LEU A 554 -25.34 18.81 -1.31
CA LEU A 554 -25.61 19.21 -2.69
C LEU A 554 -27.04 18.93 -3.15
N VAL A 555 -27.60 17.74 -2.88
CA VAL A 555 -28.77 17.21 -3.61
C VAL A 555 -30.03 18.06 -3.41
N GLN A 556 -30.22 18.67 -2.24
CA GLN A 556 -31.38 19.52 -1.96
C GLN A 556 -31.30 20.93 -2.59
N ARG A 557 -30.17 21.29 -3.20
CA ARG A 557 -30.02 22.56 -3.94
C ARG A 557 -30.61 22.44 -5.35
N GLU A 558 -30.98 23.57 -5.94
CA GLU A 558 -31.45 23.60 -7.32
C GLU A 558 -30.37 23.03 -8.28
N GLY A 559 -30.73 22.01 -9.06
CA GLY A 559 -29.79 21.27 -9.93
C GLY A 559 -28.76 20.40 -9.20
N GLY A 560 -28.77 20.36 -7.87
CA GLY A 560 -27.76 19.69 -7.04
C GLY A 560 -27.69 18.18 -7.24
N TRP A 561 -28.83 17.52 -7.51
CA TRP A 561 -28.86 16.09 -7.82
C TRP A 561 -28.07 15.72 -9.08
N ARG A 562 -28.00 16.62 -10.08
CA ARG A 562 -27.18 16.41 -11.29
C ARG A 562 -25.69 16.50 -10.97
N ILE A 563 -25.30 17.44 -10.11
CA ILE A 563 -23.92 17.63 -9.67
C ILE A 563 -23.47 16.42 -8.85
N ALA A 564 -24.32 15.91 -7.95
CA ALA A 564 -24.05 14.71 -7.17
C ALA A 564 -23.78 13.49 -8.08
N ILE A 565 -24.55 13.32 -9.15
CA ILE A 565 -24.29 12.27 -10.16
C ILE A 565 -22.98 12.52 -10.89
N ALA A 566 -22.73 13.76 -11.34
CA ALA A 566 -21.54 14.13 -12.09
C ALA A 566 -20.24 13.96 -11.27
N LEU A 567 -20.30 14.13 -9.94
CA LEU A 567 -19.14 13.96 -9.06
C LEU A 567 -18.54 12.55 -9.12
N GLN A 568 -19.36 11.53 -9.47
CA GLN A 568 -18.89 10.16 -9.66
C GLN A 568 -17.91 10.01 -10.83
N ALA A 569 -17.87 10.98 -11.76
CA ALA A 569 -16.91 10.98 -12.85
C ALA A 569 -15.47 11.18 -12.37
N VAL A 570 -15.27 11.86 -11.23
CA VAL A 570 -13.92 12.16 -10.70
C VAL A 570 -13.11 10.89 -10.43
N PRO A 571 -13.58 9.93 -9.60
CA PRO A 571 -12.85 8.67 -9.39
C PRO A 571 -12.71 7.84 -10.67
N ALA A 572 -13.68 7.89 -11.59
CA ALA A 572 -13.59 7.16 -12.86
C ALA A 572 -12.49 7.72 -13.78
N VAL A 573 -12.36 9.04 -13.89
CA VAL A 573 -11.25 9.69 -14.60
C VAL A 573 -9.91 9.35 -13.94
N PHE A 574 -9.84 9.37 -12.60
CA PHE A 574 -8.63 8.98 -11.90
C PHE A 574 -8.20 7.55 -12.24
N ILE A 575 -9.12 6.58 -12.22
CA ILE A 575 -8.83 5.19 -12.64
C ILE A 575 -8.33 5.16 -14.09
N LEU A 576 -8.96 5.90 -15.01
CA LEU A 576 -8.52 5.95 -16.41
C LEU A 576 -7.10 6.53 -16.59
N THR A 577 -6.67 7.42 -15.69
CA THR A 577 -5.31 7.98 -15.72
C THR A 577 -4.26 7.04 -15.10
N VAL A 578 -4.59 6.34 -14.01
CA VAL A 578 -3.61 5.56 -13.24
C VAL A 578 -3.58 4.08 -13.64
N MET A 579 -4.72 3.47 -14.00
CA MET A 579 -4.77 2.06 -14.40
C MET A 579 -3.84 1.70 -15.58
N PRO A 580 -3.58 2.59 -16.56
CA PRO A 580 -2.57 2.36 -17.58
C PRO A 580 -1.11 2.31 -17.08
N LEU A 581 -0.83 2.79 -15.88
CA LEU A 581 0.50 2.77 -15.29
C LEU A 581 0.76 1.48 -14.49
N LEU A 582 -0.30 0.74 -14.14
CA LEU A 582 -0.18 -0.49 -13.36
C LEU A 582 0.20 -1.71 -14.19
N PRO A 583 0.92 -2.69 -13.61
CA PRO A 583 1.28 -3.94 -14.28
C PRO A 583 0.06 -4.79 -14.69
N ARG A 584 0.26 -5.77 -15.57
CA ARG A 584 -0.79 -6.76 -15.91
C ARG A 584 -0.75 -7.91 -14.91
N SER A 585 -1.84 -8.67 -14.80
CA SER A 585 -1.85 -9.86 -13.95
C SER A 585 -0.81 -10.89 -14.43
N PRO A 586 0.10 -11.38 -13.56
CA PRO A 586 1.05 -12.42 -13.93
C PRO A 586 0.38 -13.72 -14.37
N ARG A 587 -0.72 -14.11 -13.69
CA ARG A 587 -1.48 -15.32 -14.03
C ARG A 587 -2.13 -15.20 -15.41
N TRP A 588 -2.66 -14.02 -15.75
CA TRP A 588 -3.19 -13.77 -17.09
C TRP A 588 -2.09 -13.78 -18.16
N LEU A 589 -0.90 -13.23 -17.87
CA LEU A 589 0.23 -13.25 -18.80
C LEU A 589 0.68 -14.68 -19.12
N VAL A 590 0.74 -15.57 -18.12
CA VAL A 590 1.00 -17.01 -18.35
C VAL A 590 -0.09 -17.65 -19.21
N GLN A 591 -1.37 -17.38 -18.93
CA GLN A 591 -2.51 -17.88 -19.71
C GLN A 591 -2.45 -17.46 -21.19
N GLN A 592 -1.85 -16.30 -21.49
CA GLN A 592 -1.64 -15.80 -22.86
C GLN A 592 -0.33 -16.31 -23.50
N GLY A 593 0.41 -17.21 -22.85
CA GLY A 593 1.71 -17.70 -23.33
C GLY A 593 2.84 -16.68 -23.20
N ARG A 594 2.66 -15.59 -22.45
CA ARG A 594 3.63 -14.50 -22.29
C ARG A 594 4.43 -14.65 -20.99
N GLN A 595 5.09 -15.80 -20.84
CA GLN A 595 5.76 -16.18 -19.59
C GLN A 595 6.90 -15.24 -19.18
N GLN A 596 7.66 -14.70 -20.14
CA GLN A 596 8.74 -13.74 -19.85
C GLN A 596 8.21 -12.44 -19.23
N GLU A 597 7.08 -11.93 -19.72
CA GLU A 597 6.44 -10.75 -19.15
C GLU A 597 5.80 -11.05 -17.79
N ALA A 598 5.28 -12.27 -17.62
CA ALA A 598 4.76 -12.72 -16.33
C ALA A 598 5.86 -12.77 -15.27
N GLU A 599 7.05 -13.25 -15.63
CA GLU A 599 8.23 -13.25 -14.77
C GLU A 599 8.64 -11.82 -14.39
N ALA A 600 8.81 -10.93 -15.37
CA ALA A 600 9.17 -9.54 -15.12
C ALA A 600 8.17 -8.86 -14.17
N THR A 601 6.88 -9.11 -14.36
CA THR A 601 5.83 -8.55 -13.52
C THR A 601 5.84 -9.15 -12.10
N LEU A 602 6.04 -10.46 -11.95
CA LEU A 602 6.17 -11.08 -10.62
C LEU A 602 7.40 -10.59 -9.87
N LEU A 603 8.52 -10.43 -10.57
CA LEU A 603 9.74 -9.85 -9.99
C LEU A 603 9.47 -8.41 -9.53
N GLU A 604 8.82 -7.58 -10.35
CA GLU A 604 8.44 -6.22 -9.95
C GLU A 604 7.51 -6.19 -8.70
N LEU A 605 6.59 -7.16 -8.58
CA LEU A 605 5.61 -7.21 -7.49
C LEU A 605 6.09 -7.88 -6.21
N ARG A 606 7.01 -8.85 -6.29
CA ARG A 606 7.45 -9.72 -5.18
C ARG A 606 8.89 -9.48 -4.76
N ALA A 607 9.70 -9.05 -5.71
CA ALA A 607 11.11 -8.76 -5.54
C ALA A 607 11.43 -7.39 -6.16
N PRO A 608 10.69 -6.31 -5.79
CA PRO A 608 10.94 -4.98 -6.34
C PRO A 608 12.42 -4.67 -6.15
N GLN A 609 13.09 -4.30 -7.25
CA GLN A 609 14.56 -4.21 -7.31
C GLN A 609 15.12 -3.48 -6.09
N SER A 610 15.80 -4.23 -5.23
CA SER A 610 16.76 -3.72 -4.27
C SER A 610 18.17 -3.74 -4.90
N CYS A 611 19.17 -3.23 -4.19
CA CYS A 611 20.54 -3.17 -4.72
C CYS A 611 21.08 -4.58 -5.06
N ALA A 612 21.89 -4.67 -6.11
CA ALA A 612 22.42 -5.94 -6.62
C ALA A 612 23.30 -6.66 -5.58
N GLY A 613 23.06 -7.97 -5.38
CA GLY A 613 23.84 -8.83 -4.49
C GLY A 613 23.18 -9.18 -3.15
N ASP A 614 21.96 -8.71 -2.88
CA ASP A 614 21.19 -9.06 -1.69
C ASP A 614 20.78 -10.56 -1.70
N PRO A 615 21.22 -11.38 -0.72
CA PRO A 615 20.79 -12.78 -0.60
C PRO A 615 19.27 -12.92 -0.41
N GLU A 616 18.62 -11.93 0.20
CA GLU A 616 17.16 -11.87 0.37
C GLU A 616 16.48 -11.54 -0.97
N GLN A 617 17.06 -10.70 -1.82
CA GLN A 617 16.60 -10.48 -3.21
C GLN A 617 16.75 -11.74 -4.04
N ALA A 618 17.90 -12.42 -4.00
CA ALA A 618 18.07 -13.70 -4.69
C ALA A 618 17.06 -14.73 -4.21
N GLN A 619 16.70 -14.71 -2.91
CA GLN A 619 15.66 -15.55 -2.35
C GLN A 619 14.25 -15.12 -2.78
N ARG A 620 13.91 -13.83 -2.79
CA ARG A 620 12.62 -13.31 -3.27
C ARG A 620 12.44 -13.51 -4.76
N GLU A 621 13.50 -13.36 -5.55
CA GLU A 621 13.52 -13.69 -6.98
C GLU A 621 13.38 -15.21 -7.17
N ALA A 622 14.03 -16.03 -6.34
CA ALA A 622 13.85 -17.47 -6.36
C ALA A 622 12.43 -17.89 -5.96
N GLU A 623 11.81 -17.21 -4.99
CA GLU A 623 10.42 -17.38 -4.55
C GLU A 623 9.44 -16.90 -5.62
N ALA A 624 9.66 -15.74 -6.24
CA ALA A 624 8.85 -15.23 -7.35
C ALA A 624 8.95 -16.15 -8.58
N ARG A 625 10.15 -16.66 -8.90
CA ARG A 625 10.35 -17.66 -9.95
C ARG A 625 9.75 -19.01 -9.57
N LYS A 626 9.72 -19.37 -8.28
CA LYS A 626 9.02 -20.56 -7.80
C LYS A 626 7.52 -20.40 -7.98
N GLU A 627 6.94 -19.27 -7.57
CA GLU A 627 5.52 -18.92 -7.80
C GLU A 627 5.20 -18.96 -9.31
N LEU A 628 6.06 -18.41 -10.17
CA LEU A 628 5.89 -18.49 -11.62
C LEU A 628 5.91 -19.94 -12.12
N ARG A 629 6.86 -20.77 -11.68
CA ARG A 629 6.93 -22.19 -12.06
C ARG A 629 5.67 -22.94 -11.64
N GLU A 630 5.14 -22.65 -10.46
CA GLU A 630 3.88 -23.23 -9.97
C GLU A 630 2.71 -22.81 -10.86
N ILE A 631 2.58 -21.51 -11.17
CA ILE A 631 1.54 -20.99 -12.08
C ILE A 631 1.63 -21.63 -13.47
N VAL A 632 2.83 -21.80 -14.02
CA VAL A 632 3.05 -22.39 -15.36
C VAL A 632 2.76 -23.89 -15.36
N ALA A 633 3.27 -24.64 -14.38
CA ALA A 633 3.02 -26.07 -14.28
C ALA A 633 1.53 -26.37 -14.12
N GLU A 634 0.80 -25.54 -13.37
CA GLU A 634 -0.65 -25.63 -13.24
C GLU A 634 -1.36 -25.33 -14.56
N HIS A 635 -0.97 -24.26 -15.26
CA HIS A 635 -1.52 -23.93 -16.57
C HIS A 635 -1.29 -25.06 -17.60
N GLU A 636 -0.10 -25.66 -17.61
CA GLU A 636 0.23 -26.79 -18.46
C GLU A 636 -0.53 -28.07 -18.08
N ALA A 637 -0.74 -28.33 -16.79
CA ALA A 637 -1.55 -29.46 -16.33
C ALA A 637 -3.03 -29.28 -16.73
N ASP A 638 -3.57 -28.09 -16.56
CA ASP A 638 -4.93 -27.73 -16.99
C ASP A 638 -5.09 -27.82 -18.52
N TRP A 639 -4.06 -27.39 -19.27
CA TRP A 639 -4.00 -27.50 -20.73
C TRP A 639 -3.88 -28.96 -21.19
N ALA A 640 -3.04 -29.77 -20.56
CA ALA A 640 -2.89 -31.19 -20.87
C ALA A 640 -4.19 -31.96 -20.62
N GLN A 641 -4.92 -31.63 -19.55
CA GLN A 641 -6.27 -32.16 -19.31
C GLN A 641 -7.28 -31.68 -20.37
N SER A 642 -7.12 -30.47 -20.92
CA SER A 642 -7.99 -29.93 -21.98
C SER A 642 -7.81 -30.59 -23.36
N LEU A 643 -6.67 -31.24 -23.60
CA LEU A 643 -6.43 -32.01 -24.83
C LEU A 643 -7.17 -33.37 -24.83
N GLY A 644 -7.62 -33.85 -23.66
CA GLY A 644 -8.35 -35.12 -23.49
C GLY A 644 -9.84 -34.98 -23.16
N GLU A 645 -10.25 -33.87 -22.53
CA GLU A 645 -11.66 -33.56 -22.21
C GLU A 645 -12.00 -32.14 -22.69
N GLY A 646 -13.09 -31.98 -23.45
CA GLY A 646 -13.47 -30.69 -24.02
C GLY A 646 -13.65 -29.56 -22.98
N ASP A 647 -13.34 -28.32 -23.37
CA ASP A 647 -13.46 -27.10 -22.54
C ASP A 647 -14.89 -26.49 -22.58
N GLY A 648 -15.91 -27.35 -22.58
CA GLY A 648 -17.31 -26.93 -22.68
C GLY A 648 -17.88 -26.40 -21.37
N TRP A 649 -19.00 -25.65 -21.47
CA TRP A 649 -19.75 -25.16 -20.31
C TRP A 649 -20.33 -26.29 -19.44
N ASP A 650 -20.48 -27.49 -19.99
CA ASP A 650 -20.90 -28.69 -19.28
C ASP A 650 -19.96 -29.04 -18.11
N LYS A 651 -18.66 -28.70 -18.20
CA LYS A 651 -17.67 -28.94 -17.14
C LYS A 651 -17.72 -27.92 -16.01
N VAL A 652 -18.23 -26.71 -16.26
CA VAL A 652 -18.43 -25.68 -15.21
C VAL A 652 -19.57 -26.08 -14.27
N PHE A 653 -20.60 -26.74 -14.79
CA PHE A 653 -21.79 -27.13 -14.03
C PHE A 653 -21.82 -28.61 -13.62
N SER A 654 -20.77 -29.38 -13.89
CA SER A 654 -20.70 -30.81 -13.53
C SER A 654 -19.62 -31.10 -12.49
N GLY A 655 -19.77 -32.28 -11.86
CA GLY A 655 -18.85 -32.80 -10.87
C GLY A 655 -18.60 -31.81 -9.72
N ARG A 656 -17.34 -31.71 -9.33
CA ARG A 656 -16.91 -30.86 -8.22
C ARG A 656 -17.03 -29.37 -8.52
N THR A 657 -16.64 -28.95 -9.72
CA THR A 657 -16.73 -27.53 -10.13
C THR A 657 -18.17 -27.04 -10.07
N GLY A 658 -19.13 -27.84 -10.54
CA GLY A 658 -20.55 -27.52 -10.45
C GLY A 658 -21.03 -27.35 -9.00
N ALA A 659 -20.60 -28.21 -8.08
CA ALA A 659 -20.94 -28.08 -6.66
C ALA A 659 -20.39 -26.78 -6.04
N LEU A 660 -19.14 -26.41 -6.38
CA LEU A 660 -18.53 -25.17 -5.92
C LEU A 660 -19.22 -23.93 -6.51
N VAL A 661 -19.59 -23.97 -7.80
CA VAL A 661 -20.34 -22.89 -8.46
C VAL A 661 -21.70 -22.72 -7.82
N PHE A 662 -22.42 -23.81 -7.56
CA PHE A 662 -23.69 -23.77 -6.85
C PHE A 662 -23.55 -23.19 -5.44
N LEU A 663 -22.50 -23.57 -4.71
CA LEU A 663 -22.20 -23.06 -3.39
C LEU A 663 -21.92 -21.55 -3.41
N GLY A 664 -21.03 -21.10 -4.28
CA GLY A 664 -20.69 -19.68 -4.41
C GLY A 664 -21.88 -18.84 -4.90
N ALA A 665 -22.67 -19.36 -5.84
CA ALA A 665 -23.90 -18.72 -6.30
C ALA A 665 -24.92 -18.59 -5.17
N SER A 666 -25.07 -19.63 -4.34
CA SER A 666 -25.94 -19.60 -3.16
C SER A 666 -25.48 -18.55 -2.14
N LEU A 667 -24.18 -18.46 -1.86
CA LEU A 667 -23.62 -17.43 -0.97
C LEU A 667 -23.89 -16.01 -1.49
N GLN A 668 -23.66 -15.77 -2.79
CA GLN A 668 -23.90 -14.48 -3.41
C GLN A 668 -25.39 -14.11 -3.46
N MET A 669 -26.27 -15.08 -3.73
CA MET A 669 -27.72 -14.86 -3.67
C MET A 669 -28.17 -14.50 -2.26
N LEU A 670 -27.73 -15.27 -1.25
CA LEU A 670 -28.07 -15.02 0.14
C LEU A 670 -27.52 -13.68 0.63
N GLN A 671 -26.30 -13.29 0.24
CA GLN A 671 -25.74 -11.97 0.56
C GLN A 671 -26.66 -10.82 0.14
N GLN A 672 -27.45 -10.99 -0.92
CA GLN A 672 -28.46 -10.00 -1.33
C GLN A 672 -29.79 -10.20 -0.61
N LEU A 673 -30.30 -11.43 -0.57
CA LEU A 673 -31.63 -11.74 -0.02
C LEU A 673 -31.77 -11.50 1.49
N VAL A 674 -30.66 -11.43 2.23
CA VAL A 674 -30.66 -10.99 3.64
C VAL A 674 -31.16 -9.55 3.83
N GLY A 675 -31.30 -8.76 2.75
CA GLY A 675 -31.99 -7.47 2.78
C GLY A 675 -31.09 -6.26 3.06
N MET A 676 -29.76 -6.39 2.98
CA MET A 676 -28.84 -5.25 3.18
C MET A 676 -29.17 -4.07 2.25
N ASN A 677 -29.41 -4.35 0.96
CA ASN A 677 -29.72 -3.30 -0.01
C ASN A 677 -31.10 -2.66 0.19
N ALA A 678 -32.02 -3.31 0.90
CA ALA A 678 -33.28 -2.68 1.28
C ALA A 678 -33.02 -1.47 2.20
N PHE A 679 -32.10 -1.61 3.16
CA PHE A 679 -31.68 -0.51 4.05
C PHE A 679 -30.88 0.56 3.30
N MET A 680 -30.07 0.18 2.32
CA MET A 680 -29.29 1.16 1.55
C MET A 680 -30.15 1.97 0.57
N TYR A 681 -31.09 1.34 -0.15
CA TYR A 681 -31.91 2.00 -1.17
C TYR A 681 -33.17 2.68 -0.63
N PHE A 682 -33.76 2.13 0.42
CA PHE A 682 -35.06 2.58 0.95
C PHE A 682 -34.97 3.02 2.41
N GLY A 683 -33.76 3.19 2.95
CA GLY A 683 -33.54 3.59 4.33
C GLY A 683 -34.25 4.88 4.75
N PRO A 684 -34.30 5.97 3.95
CA PRO A 684 -35.09 7.16 4.29
C PRO A 684 -36.58 6.84 4.49
N ARG A 685 -37.14 5.93 3.66
CA ARG A 685 -38.52 5.47 3.81
C ARG A 685 -38.71 4.67 5.10
N ILE A 686 -37.79 3.76 5.41
CA ILE A 686 -37.83 2.96 6.64
C ILE A 686 -37.69 3.85 7.89
N PHE A 687 -36.74 4.79 7.89
CA PHE A 687 -36.48 5.69 9.01
C PHE A 687 -37.58 6.74 9.21
N SER A 688 -38.27 7.16 8.15
CA SER A 688 -39.43 8.05 8.26
C SER A 688 -40.53 7.45 9.13
N SER A 689 -40.68 6.12 9.12
CA SER A 689 -41.62 5.43 10.00
C SER A 689 -41.25 5.49 11.48
N PHE A 690 -39.99 5.74 11.82
CA PHE A 690 -39.54 5.78 13.22
C PHE A 690 -39.70 7.16 13.88
N GLY A 691 -40.17 8.18 13.15
CA GLY A 691 -40.39 9.53 13.69
C GLY A 691 -39.12 10.37 13.88
N LEU A 692 -37.98 9.90 13.35
CA LEU A 692 -36.67 10.53 13.49
C LEU A 692 -36.16 11.10 12.15
N GLY A 693 -35.16 11.98 12.19
CA GLY A 693 -34.61 12.64 11.00
C GLY A 693 -34.04 11.66 9.96
N ALA A 694 -34.88 11.24 9.01
CA ALA A 694 -34.63 10.10 8.13
C ALA A 694 -33.35 10.22 7.27
N ASN A 695 -33.10 11.39 6.69
CA ASN A 695 -31.91 11.62 5.87
C ASN A 695 -30.63 11.62 6.71
N LEU A 696 -30.66 12.22 7.91
CA LEU A 696 -29.52 12.22 8.83
C LEU A 696 -29.22 10.79 9.32
N LEU A 697 -30.26 10.04 9.69
CA LEU A 697 -30.12 8.64 10.07
C LEU A 697 -29.58 7.78 8.93
N GLN A 698 -29.98 8.04 7.68
CA GLN A 698 -29.41 7.37 6.53
C GLN A 698 -27.91 7.66 6.40
N THR A 699 -27.50 8.92 6.50
CA THR A 699 -26.07 9.29 6.48
C THR A 699 -25.31 8.61 7.63
N MET A 700 -25.85 8.61 8.85
CA MET A 700 -25.26 7.92 9.99
C MET A 700 -25.16 6.40 9.77
N LEU A 701 -26.18 5.77 9.20
CA LEU A 701 -26.19 4.34 8.88
C LEU A 701 -25.09 3.99 7.87
N THR A 702 -24.93 4.80 6.82
CA THR A 702 -23.86 4.60 5.82
C THR A 702 -22.46 4.83 6.41
N GLY A 703 -22.32 5.77 7.34
CA GLY A 703 -21.08 5.95 8.12
C GLY A 703 -20.79 4.75 9.01
N ALA A 704 -21.80 4.22 9.71
CA ALA A 704 -21.67 3.01 10.52
C ALA A 704 -21.31 1.79 9.67
N ASN A 705 -21.88 1.65 8.47
CA ASN A 705 -21.51 0.63 7.49
C ASN A 705 -20.02 0.71 7.10
N PHE A 706 -19.53 1.91 6.77
CA PHE A 706 -18.11 2.12 6.47
C PHE A 706 -17.20 1.80 7.65
N LEU A 707 -17.48 2.36 8.83
CA LEU A 707 -16.66 2.16 10.03
C LEU A 707 -16.65 0.69 10.48
N ALA A 708 -17.78 -0.01 10.39
CA ALA A 708 -17.87 -1.43 10.73
C ALA A 708 -17.15 -2.33 9.72
N THR A 709 -16.86 -1.86 8.51
CA THR A 709 -16.07 -2.61 7.53
C THR A 709 -14.57 -2.58 7.87
N LEU A 710 -14.07 -1.56 8.58
CA LEU A 710 -12.63 -1.43 8.92
C LEU A 710 -12.09 -2.62 9.73
N PRO A 711 -12.75 -3.09 10.82
CA PRO A 711 -12.31 -4.29 11.53
C PRO A 711 -12.24 -5.54 10.67
N ALA A 712 -13.08 -5.66 9.63
CA ALA A 712 -13.13 -6.85 8.77
C ALA A 712 -11.79 -7.13 8.07
N VAL A 713 -11.02 -6.08 7.76
CA VAL A 713 -9.69 -6.20 7.13
C VAL A 713 -8.74 -7.00 8.01
N LEU A 714 -8.81 -6.83 9.34
CA LEU A 714 -7.94 -7.54 10.29
C LEU A 714 -8.55 -8.89 10.72
N LEU A 715 -9.88 -8.94 10.84
CA LEU A 715 -10.59 -10.12 11.32
C LEU A 715 -10.57 -11.26 10.30
N VAL A 716 -10.57 -10.95 8.99
CA VAL A 716 -10.63 -11.97 7.94
C VAL A 716 -9.46 -12.95 8.00
N GLU A 717 -8.26 -12.46 8.32
CA GLU A 717 -7.06 -13.30 8.45
C GLU A 717 -6.93 -13.91 9.85
N SER A 718 -7.20 -13.13 10.91
CA SER A 718 -7.01 -13.59 12.29
C SER A 718 -8.07 -14.57 12.78
N SER A 719 -9.34 -14.40 12.37
CA SER A 719 -10.48 -15.20 12.84
C SER A 719 -10.95 -16.25 11.83
N GLY A 720 -10.49 -16.16 10.58
CA GLY A 720 -10.93 -17.04 9.49
C GLY A 720 -12.28 -16.65 8.87
N ARG A 721 -12.62 -17.23 7.73
CA ARG A 721 -13.80 -16.86 6.93
C ARG A 721 -15.07 -17.48 7.50
N ARG A 722 -15.03 -18.75 7.93
CA ARG A 722 -16.21 -19.48 8.40
C ARG A 722 -16.75 -18.92 9.73
N PRO A 723 -15.92 -18.69 10.78
CA PRO A 723 -16.41 -18.12 12.03
C PRO A 723 -17.09 -16.76 11.85
N LEU A 724 -16.55 -15.91 10.96
CA LEU A 724 -17.14 -14.61 10.64
C LEU A 724 -18.50 -14.74 9.96
N LEU A 725 -18.64 -15.63 8.96
CA LEU A 725 -19.93 -15.88 8.31
C LEU A 725 -20.96 -16.43 9.31
N VAL A 726 -20.56 -17.34 10.21
CA VAL A 726 -21.48 -17.87 11.23
C VAL A 726 -21.92 -16.77 12.21
N ALA A 727 -20.97 -16.03 12.78
CA ALA A 727 -21.26 -14.98 13.76
C ALA A 727 -22.14 -13.88 13.15
N GLY A 728 -21.81 -13.45 11.92
CA GLY A 728 -22.58 -12.46 11.18
C GLY A 728 -24.01 -12.90 10.90
N ALA A 729 -24.20 -14.12 10.38
CA ALA A 729 -25.52 -14.62 10.05
C ALA A 729 -26.40 -14.76 11.30
N ALA A 730 -25.84 -15.22 12.42
CA ALA A 730 -26.56 -15.33 13.69
C ALA A 730 -27.04 -13.96 14.19
N ALA A 731 -26.15 -12.96 14.20
CA ALA A 731 -26.48 -11.61 14.66
C ALA A 731 -27.52 -10.94 13.74
N MET A 732 -27.37 -11.03 12.42
CA MET A 732 -28.34 -10.51 11.45
C MET A 732 -29.71 -11.19 11.59
N THR A 733 -29.73 -12.51 11.79
CA THR A 733 -30.96 -13.28 12.02
C THR A 733 -31.71 -12.77 13.25
N GLY A 734 -31.00 -12.61 14.36
CA GLY A 734 -31.57 -12.04 15.60
C GLY A 734 -32.13 -10.64 15.39
N ALA A 735 -31.35 -9.75 14.77
CA ALA A 735 -31.77 -8.37 14.51
C ALA A 735 -33.03 -8.30 13.63
N CYS A 736 -33.11 -9.07 12.54
CA CYS A 736 -34.28 -9.11 11.65
C CYS A 736 -35.54 -9.64 12.35
N PHE A 737 -35.43 -10.72 13.13
CA PHE A 737 -36.58 -11.26 13.87
C PHE A 737 -37.05 -10.29 14.96
N MET A 738 -36.13 -9.58 15.63
CA MET A 738 -36.47 -8.54 16.60
C MET A 738 -37.15 -7.34 15.92
N LEU A 739 -36.64 -6.87 14.77
CA LEU A 739 -37.27 -5.81 13.97
C LEU A 739 -38.70 -6.17 13.55
N GLY A 740 -38.91 -7.39 13.04
CA GLY A 740 -40.25 -7.86 12.67
C GLY A 740 -41.19 -7.94 13.87
N SER A 741 -40.71 -8.47 15.00
CA SER A 741 -41.52 -8.67 16.21
C SER A 741 -41.92 -7.35 16.87
N LEU A 742 -40.96 -6.43 17.05
CA LEU A 742 -41.20 -5.09 17.59
C LEU A 742 -42.07 -4.27 16.63
N GLY A 743 -41.79 -4.36 15.33
CA GLY A 743 -42.56 -3.72 14.28
C GLY A 743 -44.04 -4.08 14.31
N LEU A 744 -44.37 -5.38 14.37
CA LEU A 744 -45.77 -5.83 14.45
C LEU A 744 -46.47 -5.43 15.75
N ARG A 745 -45.72 -5.31 16.86
CA ARG A 745 -46.29 -5.04 18.18
C ARG A 745 -46.51 -3.55 18.45
N TYR A 746 -45.61 -2.70 17.96
CA TYR A 746 -45.46 -1.31 18.39
C TYR A 746 -45.40 -0.29 17.23
N MET A 747 -45.61 -0.71 15.99
CA MET A 747 -45.82 0.22 14.87
C MET A 747 -47.30 0.25 14.51
N ARG A 748 -47.83 1.45 14.20
CA ARG A 748 -49.21 1.66 13.76
C ARG A 748 -49.23 2.06 12.30
N HIS A 749 -50.21 1.55 11.57
CA HIS A 749 -50.47 1.97 10.20
C HIS A 749 -51.47 3.13 10.20
N THR A 750 -51.09 4.28 9.63
CA THR A 750 -51.93 5.46 9.41
C THR A 750 -52.17 5.66 7.92
N ASP A 751 -52.99 6.66 7.55
CA ASP A 751 -53.22 7.02 6.15
C ASP A 751 -51.95 7.52 5.43
N GLU A 752 -50.96 7.98 6.20
CA GLU A 752 -49.65 8.45 5.70
C GLU A 752 -48.56 7.36 5.73
N GLY A 753 -48.88 6.15 6.24
CA GLY A 753 -47.99 4.99 6.29
C GLY A 753 -47.73 4.48 7.70
N TRP A 754 -46.66 3.72 7.88
CA TRP A 754 -46.29 3.16 9.18
C TRP A 754 -45.61 4.20 10.06
N VAL A 755 -46.00 4.29 11.34
CA VAL A 755 -45.42 5.21 12.35
C VAL A 755 -45.22 4.49 13.69
N ALA A 756 -44.12 4.78 14.39
CA ALA A 756 -43.86 4.28 15.73
C ALA A 756 -44.87 4.80 16.76
N THR A 757 -45.21 3.98 17.77
CA THR A 757 -46.15 4.39 18.84
C THR A 757 -45.59 5.47 19.76
N ASP A 758 -44.27 5.49 19.92
CA ASP A 758 -43.53 6.46 20.73
C ASP A 758 -42.05 6.49 20.30
N ASP A 759 -41.33 7.52 20.74
CA ASP A 759 -39.93 7.76 20.39
C ASP A 759 -38.97 6.65 20.88
N SER A 760 -39.34 5.94 21.96
CA SER A 760 -38.50 4.87 22.51
C SER A 760 -38.52 3.63 21.62
N VAL A 761 -39.67 3.31 21.04
CA VAL A 761 -39.83 2.28 20.00
C VAL A 761 -39.06 2.70 18.75
N GLY A 762 -39.20 3.94 18.31
CA GLY A 762 -38.43 4.49 17.18
C GLY A 762 -36.92 4.32 17.37
N GLY A 763 -36.40 4.70 18.54
CA GLY A 763 -34.99 4.53 18.89
C GLY A 763 -34.53 3.07 18.93
N ALA A 764 -35.33 2.16 19.50
CA ALA A 764 -35.01 0.73 19.53
C ALA A 764 -34.94 0.13 18.11
N MET A 765 -35.84 0.52 17.21
CA MET A 765 -35.83 0.10 15.81
C MET A 765 -34.58 0.59 15.09
N VAL A 766 -34.15 1.84 15.32
CA VAL A 766 -32.89 2.37 14.78
C VAL A 766 -31.69 1.55 15.26
N VAL A 767 -31.58 1.26 16.55
CA VAL A 767 -30.45 0.48 17.09
C VAL A 767 -30.37 -0.90 16.44
N LEU A 768 -31.51 -1.57 16.23
CA LEU A 768 -31.54 -2.88 15.57
C LEU A 768 -31.15 -2.82 14.10
N VAL A 769 -31.55 -1.78 13.36
CA VAL A 769 -31.11 -1.56 11.98
C VAL A 769 -29.58 -1.34 11.93
N PHE A 770 -29.05 -0.53 12.84
CA PHE A 770 -27.60 -0.29 12.93
C PHE A 770 -26.85 -1.59 13.30
N ALA A 771 -27.34 -2.36 14.26
CA ALA A 771 -26.75 -3.64 14.64
C ALA A 771 -26.74 -4.63 13.46
N PHE A 772 -27.83 -4.71 12.69
CA PHE A 772 -27.89 -5.51 11.47
C PHE A 772 -26.83 -5.08 10.45
N VAL A 773 -26.79 -3.78 10.12
CA VAL A 773 -25.88 -3.24 9.10
C VAL A 773 -24.42 -3.39 9.51
N MET A 774 -24.07 -3.08 10.76
CA MET A 774 -22.72 -3.24 11.27
C MET A 774 -22.28 -4.70 11.28
N SER A 775 -23.18 -5.62 11.65
CA SER A 775 -22.91 -7.06 11.59
C SER A 775 -22.64 -7.52 10.16
N PHE A 776 -23.48 -7.12 9.20
CA PHE A 776 -23.27 -7.43 7.78
C PHE A 776 -21.93 -6.88 7.29
N ALA A 777 -21.62 -5.62 7.59
CA ALA A 777 -20.43 -4.90 7.16
C ALA A 777 -19.12 -5.54 7.65
N CYS A 778 -19.09 -6.02 8.89
CA CYS A 778 -17.88 -6.65 9.45
C CYS A 778 -17.74 -8.15 9.09
N THR A 779 -18.76 -8.76 8.47
CA THR A 779 -18.79 -10.21 8.17
C THR A 779 -19.21 -10.52 6.73
N TRP A 780 -20.51 -10.70 6.45
CA TRP A 780 -21.05 -11.20 5.19
C TRP A 780 -20.76 -10.32 3.98
N GLY A 781 -20.71 -9.00 4.18
CA GLY A 781 -20.36 -8.05 3.12
C GLY A 781 -19.02 -8.42 2.48
N PRO A 782 -17.90 -8.32 3.21
CA PRO A 782 -16.59 -8.64 2.65
C PRO A 782 -16.34 -10.14 2.46
N VAL A 783 -16.71 -10.99 3.43
CA VAL A 783 -16.24 -12.38 3.49
C VAL A 783 -16.80 -13.24 2.36
N VAL A 784 -18.03 -12.99 1.89
CA VAL A 784 -18.61 -13.75 0.76
C VAL A 784 -17.82 -13.53 -0.54
N TRP A 785 -17.36 -12.31 -0.81
CA TRP A 785 -16.52 -12.00 -1.98
C TRP A 785 -15.17 -12.69 -1.89
N VAL A 786 -14.53 -12.65 -0.71
CA VAL A 786 -13.27 -13.36 -0.43
C VAL A 786 -13.44 -14.86 -0.65
N TYR A 787 -14.48 -15.46 -0.07
CA TYR A 787 -14.72 -16.89 -0.16
C TYR A 787 -14.94 -17.35 -1.61
N CYS A 788 -15.74 -16.60 -2.39
CA CYS A 788 -15.97 -16.91 -3.81
C CYS A 788 -14.69 -16.78 -4.65
N ALA A 789 -13.80 -15.83 -4.34
CA ALA A 789 -12.53 -15.68 -5.04
C ALA A 789 -11.55 -16.84 -4.74
N GLU A 790 -11.65 -17.45 -3.56
CA GLU A 790 -10.76 -18.51 -3.09
C GLU A 790 -11.17 -19.92 -3.57
N ILE A 791 -12.47 -20.25 -3.63
CA ILE A 791 -12.91 -21.65 -3.83
C ILE A 791 -12.83 -22.18 -5.27
N PHE A 792 -12.67 -21.33 -6.28
CA PHE A 792 -12.78 -21.77 -7.67
C PHE A 792 -11.46 -22.25 -8.29
N PRO A 793 -11.49 -23.37 -9.03
CA PRO A 793 -10.31 -23.88 -9.75
C PRO A 793 -9.89 -22.89 -10.84
N LEU A 794 -8.58 -22.76 -11.06
CA LEU A 794 -8.00 -21.75 -11.97
C LEU A 794 -8.55 -21.86 -13.41
N LYS A 795 -8.57 -23.07 -14.00
CA LYS A 795 -9.13 -23.36 -15.34
C LYS A 795 -10.47 -22.70 -15.64
N HIS A 796 -11.39 -22.72 -14.68
CA HIS A 796 -12.76 -22.23 -14.85
C HIS A 796 -13.05 -20.99 -14.00
N ARG A 797 -12.05 -20.42 -13.33
CA ARG A 797 -12.23 -19.37 -12.32
C ARG A 797 -13.00 -18.17 -12.86
N ALA A 798 -12.64 -17.66 -14.04
CA ALA A 798 -13.33 -16.53 -14.65
C ALA A 798 -14.81 -16.83 -14.96
N ARG A 799 -15.11 -18.03 -15.48
CA ARG A 799 -16.48 -18.49 -15.75
C ARG A 799 -17.29 -18.65 -14.46
N CYS A 800 -16.71 -19.25 -13.42
CA CYS A 800 -17.33 -19.42 -12.10
C CYS A 800 -17.60 -18.08 -11.41
N ILE A 801 -16.62 -17.16 -11.44
CA ILE A 801 -16.78 -15.79 -10.93
C ILE A 801 -17.92 -15.10 -11.67
N GLY A 802 -17.98 -15.19 -13.01
CA GLY A 802 -19.11 -14.67 -13.78
C GLY A 802 -20.47 -15.19 -13.29
N VAL A 803 -20.62 -16.51 -13.09
CA VAL A 803 -21.88 -17.10 -12.58
C VAL A 803 -22.25 -16.53 -11.21
N THR A 804 -21.28 -16.47 -10.30
CA THR A 804 -21.53 -16.00 -8.92
C THR A 804 -21.79 -14.50 -8.84
N THR A 805 -21.05 -13.67 -9.59
CA THR A 805 -21.30 -12.23 -9.72
C THR A 805 -22.66 -11.96 -10.37
N MET A 806 -23.02 -12.67 -11.44
CA MET A 806 -24.34 -12.57 -12.05
C MET A 806 -25.44 -12.91 -11.06
N THR A 807 -25.25 -13.96 -10.26
CA THR A 807 -26.21 -14.38 -9.23
C THR A 807 -26.39 -13.30 -8.15
N ASN A 808 -25.31 -12.63 -7.76
CA ASN A 808 -25.37 -11.45 -6.90
C ASN A 808 -26.26 -10.36 -7.53
N TRP A 809 -26.03 -9.99 -8.79
CA TRP A 809 -26.81 -8.94 -9.45
C TRP A 809 -28.28 -9.30 -9.67
N VAL A 810 -28.59 -10.57 -9.91
CA VAL A 810 -29.97 -11.07 -9.93
C VAL A 810 -30.63 -10.90 -8.56
N GLY A 811 -29.96 -11.30 -7.47
CA GLY A 811 -30.47 -11.10 -6.11
C GLY A 811 -30.68 -9.62 -5.78
N ASN A 812 -29.75 -8.75 -6.20
CA ASN A 812 -29.87 -7.32 -6.02
C ASN A 812 -31.08 -6.74 -6.78
N PHE A 813 -31.29 -7.15 -8.04
CA PHE A 813 -32.48 -6.76 -8.81
C PHE A 813 -33.78 -7.15 -8.09
N VAL A 814 -33.86 -8.38 -7.58
CA VAL A 814 -35.03 -8.86 -6.82
C VAL A 814 -35.29 -7.98 -5.61
N ILE A 815 -34.27 -7.70 -4.80
CA ILE A 815 -34.44 -6.83 -3.62
C ILE A 815 -34.84 -5.41 -4.01
N ALA A 816 -34.17 -4.80 -4.99
CA ALA A 816 -34.48 -3.46 -5.46
C ALA A 816 -35.93 -3.35 -5.98
N GLN A 817 -36.38 -4.32 -6.79
CA GLN A 817 -37.70 -4.29 -7.41
C GLN A 817 -38.84 -4.58 -6.43
N PHE A 818 -38.67 -5.57 -5.54
CA PHE A 818 -39.77 -6.08 -4.73
C PHE A 818 -39.85 -5.47 -3.34
N THR A 819 -38.75 -4.94 -2.78
CA THR A 819 -38.77 -4.36 -1.42
C THR A 819 -39.83 -3.27 -1.23
N PRO A 820 -40.00 -2.29 -2.15
CA PRO A 820 -41.04 -1.27 -2.00
C PRO A 820 -42.44 -1.87 -1.86
N PHE A 821 -42.75 -2.92 -2.64
CA PHE A 821 -44.04 -3.63 -2.56
C PHE A 821 -44.19 -4.42 -1.25
N LEU A 822 -43.13 -5.07 -0.80
CA LEU A 822 -43.13 -5.82 0.46
C LEU A 822 -43.39 -4.89 1.65
N LEU A 823 -42.75 -3.71 1.67
CA LEU A 823 -42.98 -2.71 2.71
C LEU A 823 -44.42 -2.18 2.70
N ASP A 824 -45.06 -2.04 1.54
CA ASP A 824 -46.45 -1.60 1.43
C ASP A 824 -47.46 -2.68 1.85
N ILE A 825 -47.28 -3.92 1.38
CA ILE A 825 -48.25 -5.01 1.60
C ILE A 825 -48.04 -5.68 2.96
N ALA A 826 -46.79 -5.96 3.31
CA ALA A 826 -46.41 -6.77 4.46
C ALA A 826 -45.91 -5.92 5.64
N GLY A 827 -45.60 -4.64 5.43
CA GLY A 827 -45.09 -3.74 6.47
C GLY A 827 -43.84 -4.31 7.14
N PHE A 828 -43.84 -4.33 8.48
CA PHE A 828 -42.75 -4.90 9.28
C PHE A 828 -42.64 -6.43 9.17
N SER A 829 -43.64 -7.12 8.63
CA SER A 829 -43.52 -8.56 8.38
C SER A 829 -42.42 -8.88 7.36
N THR A 830 -42.04 -7.91 6.53
CA THR A 830 -40.91 -7.98 5.59
C THR A 830 -39.60 -8.40 6.28
N PHE A 831 -39.38 -7.97 7.54
CA PHE A 831 -38.16 -8.32 8.27
C PHE A 831 -38.11 -9.80 8.69
N PHE A 832 -39.25 -10.49 8.82
CA PHE A 832 -39.25 -11.95 9.01
C PHE A 832 -38.76 -12.68 7.76
N LEU A 833 -39.10 -12.17 6.56
CA LEU A 833 -38.61 -12.73 5.30
C LEU A 833 -37.09 -12.57 5.17
N PHE A 834 -36.56 -11.37 5.48
CA PHE A 834 -35.11 -11.16 5.54
C PHE A 834 -34.45 -12.02 6.62
N GLY A 835 -35.05 -12.11 7.81
CA GLY A 835 -34.58 -12.98 8.89
C GLY A 835 -34.55 -14.46 8.51
N PHE A 836 -35.52 -14.94 7.72
CA PHE A 836 -35.50 -16.29 7.16
C PHE A 836 -34.31 -16.52 6.23
N PHE A 837 -34.01 -15.58 5.33
CA PHE A 837 -32.82 -15.68 4.49
C PHE A 837 -31.52 -15.58 5.30
N CYS A 838 -31.45 -14.74 6.34
CA CYS A 838 -30.33 -14.71 7.29
C CYS A 838 -30.15 -16.06 8.00
N PHE A 839 -31.24 -16.72 8.35
CA PHE A 839 -31.19 -18.05 8.96
C PHE A 839 -30.71 -19.12 7.98
N LEU A 840 -31.14 -19.09 6.72
CA LEU A 840 -30.59 -19.98 5.68
C LEU A 840 -29.10 -19.72 5.45
N ALA A 841 -28.69 -18.46 5.45
CA ALA A 841 -27.30 -18.03 5.43
C ALA A 841 -26.50 -18.62 6.59
N LEU A 842 -27.06 -18.62 7.81
CA LEU A 842 -26.45 -19.23 8.98
C LEU A 842 -26.26 -20.75 8.80
N LEU A 843 -27.29 -21.46 8.34
CA LEU A 843 -27.21 -22.90 8.08
C LEU A 843 -26.14 -23.23 7.05
N LEU A 844 -26.06 -22.46 5.98
CA LEU A 844 -25.02 -22.63 4.96
C LEU A 844 -23.63 -22.37 5.53
N ALA A 845 -23.44 -21.28 6.28
CA ALA A 845 -22.17 -20.92 6.90
C ALA A 845 -21.67 -21.97 7.90
N LEU A 846 -22.57 -22.61 8.64
CA LEU A 846 -22.21 -23.72 9.55
C LEU A 846 -21.61 -24.91 8.79
N TRP A 847 -22.07 -25.16 7.56
CA TRP A 847 -21.62 -26.28 6.73
C TRP A 847 -20.32 -26.00 5.96
N LEU A 848 -19.96 -24.74 5.70
CA LEU A 848 -18.74 -24.38 4.95
C LEU A 848 -17.45 -24.90 5.61
N PRO A 849 -16.44 -25.34 4.85
CA PRO A 849 -15.07 -25.49 5.36
C PRO A 849 -14.38 -24.13 5.54
N GLU A 850 -13.38 -24.08 6.42
CA GLU A 850 -12.50 -22.91 6.58
C GLU A 850 -11.46 -22.89 5.45
N THR A 851 -11.24 -21.71 4.86
CA THR A 851 -10.31 -21.50 3.73
C THR A 851 -9.08 -20.67 4.13
N SER A 852 -9.11 -20.01 5.30
CA SER A 852 -8.00 -19.19 5.79
C SER A 852 -6.69 -19.98 5.91
N GLY A 853 -5.60 -19.40 5.42
CA GLY A 853 -4.26 -20.00 5.47
C GLY A 853 -4.04 -21.21 4.55
N VAL A 854 -5.03 -21.58 3.73
CA VAL A 854 -4.92 -22.71 2.79
C VAL A 854 -4.52 -22.20 1.40
N PRO A 855 -3.45 -22.74 0.80
CA PRO A 855 -3.10 -22.41 -0.60
C PRO A 855 -4.27 -22.71 -1.55
N LEU A 856 -4.48 -21.88 -2.59
CA LEU A 856 -5.66 -22.01 -3.49
C LEU A 856 -5.71 -23.38 -4.15
N GLU A 857 -4.54 -23.93 -4.38
CA GLU A 857 -4.27 -25.20 -5.04
C GLU A 857 -4.78 -26.38 -4.18
N GLN A 858 -4.84 -26.20 -2.85
CA GLN A 858 -5.25 -27.23 -1.89
C GLN A 858 -6.70 -27.10 -1.42
N ILE A 859 -7.39 -25.99 -1.73
CA ILE A 859 -8.81 -25.76 -1.35
C ILE A 859 -9.71 -26.85 -1.94
N GLY A 860 -9.42 -27.25 -3.18
CA GLY A 860 -9.10 -28.65 -3.43
C GLY A 860 -9.80 -29.70 -2.57
N HIS A 861 -8.96 -30.23 -1.71
CA HIS A 861 -9.17 -31.44 -0.94
C HIS A 861 -10.11 -31.23 0.24
N LEU A 862 -10.29 -29.98 0.70
CA LEU A 862 -11.24 -29.64 1.76
C LEU A 862 -12.67 -30.03 1.38
N PHE A 863 -13.01 -29.79 0.10
CA PHE A 863 -14.32 -30.12 -0.43
C PHE A 863 -14.43 -31.59 -0.83
N ASP A 864 -13.34 -32.25 -1.25
CA ASP A 864 -13.36 -33.69 -1.54
C ASP A 864 -13.69 -34.51 -0.28
N ALA A 865 -13.16 -34.09 0.89
CA ALA A 865 -13.45 -34.73 2.18
C ALA A 865 -14.89 -34.51 2.66
N LYS A 866 -15.53 -33.39 2.30
CA LYS A 866 -16.90 -33.03 2.72
C LYS A 866 -17.99 -33.45 1.74
N LEU A 867 -17.73 -33.39 0.44
CA LEU A 867 -18.68 -33.72 -0.61
C LEU A 867 -18.73 -35.21 -0.93
N GLY A 868 -17.72 -35.99 -0.47
CA GLY A 868 -17.60 -37.42 -0.73
C GLY A 868 -17.30 -37.67 -2.21
N SER A 869 -16.11 -38.17 -2.54
CA SER A 869 -15.82 -38.50 -3.93
C SER A 869 -16.76 -39.63 -4.43
N PRO A 870 -17.28 -39.57 -5.67
CA PRO A 870 -17.92 -40.72 -6.32
C PRO A 870 -16.93 -41.82 -6.74
N LEU A 871 -15.66 -41.74 -6.34
CA LEU A 871 -14.65 -42.76 -6.61
C LEU A 871 -14.32 -43.48 -5.30
N GLY A 872 -15.04 -44.58 -5.09
CA GLY A 872 -14.93 -45.42 -3.93
C GLY A 872 -13.52 -45.95 -3.69
N VAL A 873 -13.24 -46.18 -2.40
CA VAL A 873 -12.64 -47.42 -1.88
C VAL A 873 -12.03 -48.32 -2.97
N CYS A 874 -10.76 -48.11 -3.32
CA CYS A 874 -9.75 -49.14 -3.60
C CYS A 874 -8.47 -48.52 -4.17
N LYS A 875 -7.48 -48.29 -3.29
CA LYS A 875 -6.12 -48.84 -3.44
C LYS A 875 -5.32 -48.51 -2.18
N SER A 876 -5.29 -49.49 -1.28
CA SER A 876 -4.19 -49.66 -0.34
C SER A 876 -2.86 -49.72 -1.09
N LEU A 877 -1.83 -49.12 -0.50
CA LEU A 877 -0.46 -49.65 -0.43
C LEU A 877 0.02 -50.51 -1.62
N SER A 878 0.79 -49.91 -2.53
CA SER A 878 1.89 -50.62 -3.20
C SER A 878 3.02 -49.65 -3.60
N ALA A 879 4.00 -49.55 -2.69
CA ALA A 879 5.45 -49.54 -2.89
C ALA A 879 6.16 -48.69 -3.98
N SER A 880 7.24 -48.07 -3.47
CA SER A 880 8.52 -47.66 -4.09
C SER A 880 8.57 -46.32 -4.84
N GLY A 881 9.47 -45.39 -4.52
CA GLY A 881 10.46 -45.38 -3.45
C GLY A 881 11.24 -44.07 -3.38
N TYR A 882 11.67 -43.71 -2.17
CA TYR A 882 12.94 -43.04 -1.90
C TYR A 882 13.42 -43.55 -0.53
N GLY A 883 14.63 -44.11 -0.53
CA GLY A 883 15.24 -44.79 0.62
C GLY A 883 15.61 -43.85 1.75
N ALA A 884 15.51 -44.40 2.95
CA ALA A 884 15.82 -43.80 4.24
C ALA A 884 17.33 -43.68 4.52
N VAL A 885 17.70 -42.73 5.39
CA VAL A 885 18.71 -42.92 6.46
C VAL A 885 18.22 -42.19 7.73
N ASN A 886 18.49 -42.83 8.88
CA ASN A 886 17.81 -42.77 10.18
C ASN A 886 18.37 -41.76 11.22
N GLY A 887 17.57 -41.56 12.28
CA GLY A 887 17.97 -41.32 13.68
C GLY A 887 17.45 -39.98 14.24
N LEU A 888 16.67 -39.84 15.33
CA LEU A 888 16.45 -40.66 16.53
C LEU A 888 15.06 -40.34 17.15
N GLU A 889 14.30 -41.39 17.51
CA GLU A 889 13.59 -41.62 18.80
C GLU A 889 13.53 -40.44 19.78
N ASP A 890 12.36 -39.91 20.15
CA ASP A 890 11.45 -40.35 21.23
C ASP A 890 10.11 -39.56 21.04
N GLY A 891 8.88 -40.02 21.25
CA GLY A 891 8.45 -41.15 22.06
C GLY A 891 7.61 -40.75 23.29
N ARG A 892 6.68 -39.76 23.22
CA ARG A 892 5.35 -39.73 23.91
C ARG A 892 4.73 -38.32 23.97
N ASP A 893 3.39 -38.30 24.04
CA ASP A 893 2.49 -37.18 24.41
C ASP A 893 2.01 -36.22 23.32
N ALA A 894 1.04 -36.67 22.51
CA ALA A 894 0.05 -35.80 21.90
C ALA A 894 -1.29 -36.54 21.74
N ASN A 895 -1.93 -36.87 22.87
CA ASN A 895 -3.31 -37.35 22.87
C ASN A 895 -4.00 -36.87 24.15
N ARG A 896 -4.32 -35.57 24.21
CA ARG A 896 -5.28 -34.96 25.15
C ARG A 896 -5.52 -33.50 24.79
N ALA A 897 -6.64 -33.23 24.13
CA ALA A 897 -7.53 -32.09 24.35
C ALA A 897 -8.36 -31.82 23.09
N ILE A 898 -9.37 -32.67 22.87
CA ILE A 898 -10.64 -32.22 22.32
C ILE A 898 -11.54 -32.04 23.55
N TYR A 899 -11.77 -30.78 23.93
CA TYR A 899 -13.00 -30.24 24.53
C TYR A 899 -12.93 -28.73 24.50
#